data_AF-A0A0L0T455-F1
#
_entry.id   AF-A0A0L0T455-F1
#
_cell.length_a   1.000
_cell.length_b   1.000
_cell.length_c   1.000
_cell.angle_alpha   90.00
_cell.angle_beta   90.00
_cell.angle_gamma   90.00
#
_symmetry.space_group_name_H-M   'P 1'
#
loop_
_entity.id
_entity.type
_entity.pdbx_description
1 polymer ?
#
loop_
_entity_poly.entity_id
_entity_poly.type
_entity_poly.pdbx_seq_one_letter_code
_entity_poly.pdbx_strand_id
1 'polypeptide(L)'
;MRGCGLSDTAHAPRNDTKALAQYSIRAHCLDLALLAQQLVPVSTRKYHKLVWIGHDWGSFIVFRMPLHHPQLVDAAGSLCVPYSPPHTHFYPTRDLEKLLPHFAYQVVFDEHNVELAMDANVERALTLFFQGHTGHLDLSILSKVFLPGADSAKLHPPLESLVSGCVLRTDAKVWDYYVRMFKRTGFHGGICGYRVRKINFDDDTHRIQPVFVFPGLNLRRDRPFTGEDTRIGKRQAAWEKYALGQTNSALGMWATAAPPLSDVFPYLMQKLHEQGVEYLRAPYSSWGQLTYMVNHPMQLVHAVYAGSDLLMFDVDRVITGIDQDRNSFTWVDKNQVAAKIGLSKDQFLDCCILAGFDWINTYKPLTNDPSVPFNWVMLTELFRHVHTGVNLIHNIGDQRDKPSYLEQYSRVRCAIKHHLVLTTNGTVEPLNKPQAPSDLHDVFGPRLPDRVYWALTQCLVSPPLLQPVLTGTVPEFSPMCNGETIEYQNMLASLLRVRAWTADVVNKDLPPALRGRRMAAVYWNQPSVEHPIVPDATASSLRWCVDKLPGLEAGTKIDFVACLRAVAQATPEQVAATVGPTPANMTPTQVLADVHCRILELCGYLDSSHRPTASGRAYLVSATRPHDVRGAGTTFHDDLFVAAEMLRLGVFHDQPYSKAYHADPITDAQVRAHVLLLCRVACCLEPACKPQPWQGALNRDLLVCASFMKLTTRTLRTLAESLALHTASGDLASLSLGLPFACIKGGAGAKSAAMGVLVREFLVAVAQGTEPARAQTLAGHKCASVADVAHELDRFRAFLDSVVSLVKHLQRAGLLPDPIAHQFEAAAAWVAPVWRGAAPAPAGGAAAAERAVPVVAESANVAVASEPVAQAPVSAPAPVAAPPAFSPAKAVPVPVLTPTAAPVAVPAPIPAAMPHPGMPTGPVPVPVGVPHGQYMGGPRKGAGRGGRKGRK
;
A
#
# COMPACT_ATOMS: atom_id res chain seq x y z
N MET A 1 -16.31 -14.27 -30.86
CA MET A 1 -17.16 -14.73 -29.74
C MET A 1 -16.86 -16.18 -29.49
N ARG A 2 -16.57 -16.53 -28.24
CA ARG A 2 -16.30 -17.91 -27.80
C ARG A 2 -17.58 -18.75 -27.90
N GLY A 3 -17.43 -20.07 -28.06
CA GLY A 3 -18.56 -21.01 -28.04
C GLY A 3 -19.52 -20.93 -29.23
N CYS A 4 -19.22 -20.12 -30.25
CA CYS A 4 -20.01 -20.03 -31.48
C CYS A 4 -19.49 -21.04 -32.51
N GLY A 5 -20.37 -21.71 -33.26
CA GLY A 5 -19.99 -22.84 -34.15
C GLY A 5 -18.95 -22.54 -35.25
N LEU A 6 -18.62 -21.27 -35.48
CA LEU A 6 -17.58 -20.83 -36.42
C LEU A 6 -16.23 -20.48 -35.76
N SER A 7 -16.21 -20.22 -34.46
CA SER A 7 -15.00 -19.82 -33.74
C SER A 7 -14.20 -21.03 -33.27
N ASP A 8 -12.87 -20.90 -33.28
CA ASP A 8 -12.01 -21.84 -32.57
C ASP A 8 -12.15 -21.59 -31.08
N THR A 9 -12.29 -22.66 -30.31
CA THR A 9 -12.63 -22.58 -28.89
C THR A 9 -11.63 -23.37 -28.06
N ALA A 10 -11.08 -22.74 -27.02
CA ALA A 10 -10.17 -23.42 -26.09
C ALA A 10 -10.92 -24.53 -25.35
N HIS A 11 -10.36 -25.74 -25.34
CA HIS A 11 -10.94 -26.83 -24.57
C HIS A 11 -10.96 -26.48 -23.08
N ALA A 12 -12.11 -26.65 -22.44
CA ALA A 12 -12.36 -26.28 -21.05
C ALA A 12 -13.00 -27.45 -20.29
N PRO A 13 -12.19 -28.26 -19.59
CA PRO A 13 -12.67 -29.36 -18.77
C PRO A 13 -13.57 -28.90 -17.62
N ARG A 14 -14.55 -29.73 -17.21
CA ARG A 14 -15.49 -29.39 -16.13
C ARG A 14 -14.82 -29.07 -14.79
N ASN A 15 -13.69 -29.72 -14.51
CA ASN A 15 -12.90 -29.54 -13.28
C ASN A 15 -11.93 -28.34 -13.36
N ASP A 16 -11.83 -27.67 -14.50
CA ASP A 16 -11.01 -26.46 -14.66
C ASP A 16 -11.91 -25.22 -14.69
N THR A 17 -12.18 -24.68 -13.50
CA THR A 17 -13.00 -23.47 -13.31
C THR A 17 -12.44 -22.28 -14.09
N LYS A 18 -11.11 -22.17 -14.25
CA LYS A 18 -10.47 -21.03 -14.93
C LYS A 18 -10.67 -21.11 -16.44
N ALA A 19 -10.53 -22.31 -17.02
CA ALA A 19 -10.83 -22.53 -18.42
C ALA A 19 -12.33 -22.35 -18.70
N LEU A 20 -13.20 -22.88 -17.84
CA LEU A 20 -14.66 -22.71 -17.96
C LEU A 20 -15.11 -21.25 -17.88
N ALA A 21 -14.48 -20.45 -17.01
CA ALA A 21 -14.81 -19.03 -16.86
C ALA A 21 -14.70 -18.23 -18.17
N GLN A 22 -13.94 -18.73 -19.16
CA GLN A 22 -13.88 -18.12 -20.49
C GLN A 22 -15.21 -18.16 -21.24
N TYR A 23 -16.15 -19.03 -20.82
CA TYR A 23 -17.49 -19.19 -21.38
C TYR A 23 -18.58 -18.57 -20.49
N SER A 24 -18.23 -17.83 -19.45
CA SER A 24 -19.21 -17.13 -18.59
C SER A 24 -19.97 -16.05 -19.37
N ILE A 25 -21.14 -15.64 -18.87
CA ILE A 25 -21.91 -14.53 -19.48
C ILE A 25 -21.05 -13.26 -19.49
N ARG A 26 -20.28 -13.01 -18.43
CA ARG A 26 -19.34 -11.88 -18.35
C ARG A 26 -18.31 -11.90 -19.48
N ALA A 27 -17.74 -13.07 -19.76
CA ALA A 27 -16.78 -13.23 -20.85
C ALA A 27 -17.44 -12.97 -22.23
N HIS A 28 -18.68 -13.41 -22.44
CA HIS A 28 -19.43 -13.10 -23.66
C HIS A 28 -19.76 -11.60 -23.77
N CYS A 29 -20.12 -10.95 -22.66
CA CYS A 29 -20.31 -9.50 -22.62
C CYS A 29 -19.01 -8.76 -23.00
N LEU A 30 -17.85 -9.24 -22.54
CA LEU A 30 -16.55 -8.69 -22.94
C LEU A 30 -16.27 -8.89 -24.42
N ASP A 31 -16.51 -10.09 -24.97
CA ASP A 31 -16.35 -10.35 -26.40
C ASP A 31 -17.22 -9.40 -27.25
N LEU A 32 -18.47 -9.16 -26.82
CA LEU A 32 -19.38 -8.20 -27.47
C LEU A 32 -18.88 -6.75 -27.35
N ALA A 33 -18.39 -6.36 -26.17
CA ALA A 33 -17.82 -5.03 -25.96
C ALA A 33 -16.59 -4.77 -26.85
N LEU A 34 -15.69 -5.75 -26.95
CA LEU A 34 -14.51 -5.67 -27.82
C LEU A 34 -14.90 -5.64 -29.31
N LEU A 35 -15.89 -6.44 -29.71
CA LEU A 35 -16.42 -6.42 -31.07
C LEU A 35 -17.01 -5.03 -31.41
N ALA A 36 -17.81 -4.45 -30.50
CA ALA A 36 -18.33 -3.10 -30.67
C ALA A 36 -17.21 -2.06 -30.86
N GLN A 37 -16.11 -2.15 -30.10
CA GLN A 37 -14.96 -1.26 -30.25
C GLN A 37 -14.25 -1.39 -31.61
N GLN A 38 -14.28 -2.57 -32.22
CA GLN A 38 -13.73 -2.80 -33.56
C GLN A 38 -14.64 -2.26 -34.66
N LEU A 39 -15.96 -2.37 -34.47
CA LEU A 39 -16.95 -1.93 -35.46
C LEU A 39 -17.18 -0.41 -35.46
N VAL A 40 -16.90 0.28 -34.35
CA VAL A 40 -17.05 1.74 -34.25
C VAL A 40 -15.75 2.46 -34.69
N PRO A 41 -15.78 3.34 -35.72
CA PRO A 41 -14.61 4.05 -36.21
C PRO A 41 -13.85 4.84 -35.13
N VAL A 42 -12.52 4.87 -35.24
CA VAL A 42 -11.60 5.50 -34.26
C VAL A 42 -11.90 6.99 -34.04
N SER A 43 -12.35 7.70 -35.10
CA SER A 43 -12.67 9.13 -35.09
C SER A 43 -13.89 9.51 -34.24
N THR A 44 -14.73 8.53 -33.86
CA THR A 44 -16.00 8.75 -33.12
C THR A 44 -16.03 8.09 -31.74
N ARG A 45 -14.89 7.55 -31.26
CA ARG A 45 -14.81 6.67 -30.07
C ARG A 45 -15.25 7.24 -28.73
N LYS A 46 -15.49 8.55 -28.61
CA LYS A 46 -15.71 9.16 -27.29
C LYS A 46 -17.12 8.95 -26.71
N TYR A 47 -18.19 8.65 -27.47
CA TYR A 47 -19.57 8.71 -26.92
C TYR A 47 -20.66 7.81 -27.54
N HIS A 48 -20.37 6.65 -28.15
CA HIS A 48 -21.47 5.80 -28.66
C HIS A 48 -21.84 4.69 -27.68
N LYS A 49 -22.92 4.94 -26.93
CA LYS A 49 -23.74 3.89 -26.32
C LYS A 49 -24.53 3.17 -27.41
N LEU A 50 -24.71 1.86 -27.27
CA LEU A 50 -25.36 1.00 -28.26
C LEU A 50 -26.68 0.41 -27.73
N VAL A 51 -27.58 0.10 -28.66
CA VAL A 51 -28.79 -0.69 -28.36
C VAL A 51 -28.47 -2.16 -28.59
N TRP A 52 -28.57 -2.96 -27.53
CA TRP A 52 -28.27 -4.39 -27.56
C TRP A 52 -29.57 -5.18 -27.61
N ILE A 53 -29.76 -6.03 -28.61
CA ILE A 53 -30.96 -6.88 -28.75
C ILE A 53 -30.54 -8.34 -28.75
N GLY A 54 -31.10 -9.11 -27.82
CA GLY A 54 -30.82 -10.54 -27.66
C GLY A 54 -32.00 -11.42 -28.04
N HIS A 55 -31.68 -12.62 -28.51
CA HIS A 55 -32.61 -13.74 -28.71
C HIS A 55 -32.13 -14.94 -27.90
N ASP A 56 -33.04 -15.63 -27.21
CA ASP A 56 -32.79 -16.85 -26.43
C ASP A 56 -31.61 -16.69 -25.44
N TRP A 57 -30.56 -17.50 -25.52
CA TRP A 57 -29.34 -17.31 -24.70
C TRP A 57 -28.66 -15.96 -24.91
N GLY A 58 -28.78 -15.38 -26.11
CA GLY A 58 -28.33 -14.02 -26.40
C GLY A 58 -29.08 -12.98 -25.55
N SER A 59 -30.34 -13.21 -25.19
CA SER A 59 -31.07 -12.35 -24.26
C SER A 59 -30.46 -12.37 -22.87
N PHE A 60 -30.06 -13.55 -22.37
CA PHE A 60 -29.38 -13.65 -21.08
C PHE A 60 -28.06 -12.86 -21.05
N ILE A 61 -27.31 -12.85 -22.16
CA ILE A 61 -26.07 -12.07 -22.31
C ILE A 61 -26.38 -10.56 -22.40
N VAL A 62 -27.33 -10.17 -23.25
CA VAL A 62 -27.69 -8.75 -23.45
C VAL A 62 -28.22 -8.12 -22.16
N PHE A 63 -28.99 -8.84 -21.35
CA PHE A 63 -29.44 -8.34 -20.04
C PHE A 63 -28.28 -8.08 -19.06
N ARG A 64 -27.10 -8.66 -19.30
CA ARG A 64 -25.89 -8.47 -18.48
C ARG A 64 -24.95 -7.43 -19.07
N MET A 65 -25.18 -6.95 -20.30
CA MET A 65 -24.43 -5.82 -20.86
C MET A 65 -24.54 -4.54 -20.03
N PRO A 66 -25.73 -4.09 -19.57
CA PRO A 66 -25.82 -2.93 -18.68
C PRO A 66 -25.10 -3.13 -17.34
N LEU A 67 -24.95 -4.38 -16.90
CA LEU A 67 -24.31 -4.72 -15.64
C LEU A 67 -22.78 -4.82 -15.74
N HIS A 68 -22.24 -5.23 -16.89
CA HIS A 68 -20.80 -5.44 -17.08
C HIS A 68 -20.12 -4.32 -17.87
N HIS A 69 -20.83 -3.68 -18.80
CA HIS A 69 -20.30 -2.61 -19.67
C HIS A 69 -21.31 -1.46 -19.80
N PRO A 70 -21.76 -0.84 -18.68
CA PRO A 70 -22.78 0.21 -18.70
C PRO A 70 -22.42 1.40 -19.62
N GLN A 71 -21.13 1.68 -19.76
CA GLN A 71 -20.60 2.73 -20.63
C GLN A 71 -20.89 2.51 -22.13
N LEU A 72 -21.21 1.27 -22.54
CA LEU A 72 -21.51 0.90 -23.93
C LEU A 72 -23.01 0.69 -24.19
N VAL A 73 -23.89 0.91 -23.21
CA VAL A 73 -25.32 0.57 -23.31
C VAL A 73 -26.20 1.81 -23.25
N ASP A 74 -27.00 1.99 -24.29
CA ASP A 74 -28.08 2.97 -24.34
C ASP A 74 -29.41 2.33 -23.94
N ALA A 75 -29.70 1.18 -24.56
CA ALA A 75 -30.84 0.33 -24.23
C ALA A 75 -30.49 -1.15 -24.43
N ALA A 76 -31.26 -2.02 -23.76
CA ALA A 76 -31.19 -3.47 -23.92
C ALA A 76 -32.59 -4.04 -24.17
N GLY A 77 -32.72 -4.94 -25.13
CA GLY A 77 -33.97 -5.59 -25.51
C GLY A 77 -33.82 -7.11 -25.62
N SER A 78 -34.92 -7.82 -25.39
CA SER A 78 -35.01 -9.27 -25.53
C SER A 78 -36.19 -9.63 -26.39
N LEU A 79 -35.99 -10.56 -27.33
CA LEU A 79 -37.03 -11.01 -28.24
C LEU A 79 -37.93 -12.10 -27.66
N CYS A 80 -37.43 -12.95 -26.74
CA CYS A 80 -38.18 -14.13 -26.29
C CYS A 80 -37.92 -14.59 -24.84
N VAL A 81 -36.99 -13.96 -24.11
CA VAL A 81 -36.66 -14.34 -22.72
C VAL A 81 -36.98 -13.17 -21.77
N PRO A 82 -37.74 -13.37 -20.68
CA PRO A 82 -37.99 -12.32 -19.71
C PRO A 82 -36.71 -11.91 -18.96
N TYR A 83 -36.63 -10.65 -18.53
CA TYR A 83 -35.52 -10.17 -17.71
C TYR A 83 -35.46 -10.95 -16.39
N SER A 84 -34.28 -11.50 -16.08
CA SER A 84 -33.98 -12.10 -14.78
C SER A 84 -32.84 -11.31 -14.14
N PRO A 85 -33.09 -10.60 -13.02
CA PRO A 85 -32.02 -9.92 -12.30
C PRO A 85 -31.03 -10.92 -11.70
N PRO A 86 -29.80 -10.47 -11.35
CA PRO A 86 -28.87 -11.24 -10.52
C PRO A 86 -29.55 -11.86 -9.29
N HIS A 87 -29.34 -13.15 -9.08
CA HIS A 87 -29.92 -13.86 -7.94
C HIS A 87 -29.08 -13.65 -6.67
N THR A 88 -29.73 -13.55 -5.51
CA THR A 88 -29.07 -13.49 -4.20
C THR A 88 -28.76 -14.86 -3.62
N HIS A 89 -29.31 -15.93 -4.20
CA HIS A 89 -29.10 -17.30 -3.80
C HIS A 89 -28.68 -18.14 -5.02
N PHE A 90 -27.72 -19.03 -4.81
CA PHE A 90 -27.26 -19.95 -5.85
C PHE A 90 -28.20 -21.16 -5.94
N TYR A 91 -28.75 -21.39 -7.13
CA TYR A 91 -29.57 -22.57 -7.42
C TYR A 91 -28.80 -23.51 -8.36
N PRO A 92 -28.41 -24.72 -7.90
CA PRO A 92 -27.84 -25.75 -8.76
C PRO A 92 -28.79 -26.15 -9.91
N THR A 93 -28.24 -26.60 -11.03
CA THR A 93 -29.01 -26.97 -12.23
C THR A 93 -30.07 -28.05 -11.94
N ARG A 94 -29.75 -29.05 -11.10
CA ARG A 94 -30.71 -30.10 -10.67
C ARG A 94 -31.90 -29.56 -9.88
N ASP A 95 -31.72 -28.49 -9.11
CA ASP A 95 -32.83 -27.92 -8.34
C ASP A 95 -33.76 -27.10 -9.25
N LEU A 96 -33.20 -26.47 -10.29
CA LEU A 96 -33.99 -25.78 -11.30
C LEU A 96 -34.81 -26.75 -12.17
N GLU A 97 -34.26 -27.92 -12.51
CA GLU A 97 -34.99 -28.97 -13.23
C GLU A 97 -36.27 -29.39 -12.47
N LYS A 98 -36.21 -29.55 -11.15
CA LYS A 98 -37.37 -29.92 -10.32
C LYS A 98 -38.52 -28.91 -10.45
N LEU A 99 -38.18 -27.63 -10.66
CA LEU A 99 -39.14 -26.53 -10.82
C LEU A 99 -39.58 -26.35 -12.28
N LEU A 100 -38.68 -26.62 -13.23
CA LEU A 100 -38.87 -26.42 -14.66
C LEU A 100 -38.39 -27.65 -15.44
N PRO A 101 -39.20 -28.73 -15.49
CA PRO A 101 -38.77 -30.02 -16.07
C PRO A 101 -38.39 -29.96 -17.55
N HIS A 102 -38.90 -28.98 -18.29
CA HIS A 102 -38.54 -28.75 -19.70
C HIS A 102 -37.09 -28.28 -19.89
N PHE A 103 -36.38 -27.90 -18.81
CA PHE A 103 -34.95 -27.59 -18.83
C PHE A 103 -34.06 -28.76 -18.38
N ALA A 104 -34.59 -29.99 -18.25
CA ALA A 104 -33.83 -31.19 -17.85
C ALA A 104 -32.58 -31.44 -18.71
N TYR A 105 -32.59 -31.05 -19.99
CA TYR A 105 -31.42 -31.16 -20.86
C TYR A 105 -30.22 -30.35 -20.36
N GLN A 106 -30.43 -29.28 -19.58
CA GLN A 106 -29.33 -28.50 -19.00
C GLN A 106 -28.53 -29.33 -17.99
N VAL A 107 -29.18 -30.23 -17.26
CA VAL A 107 -28.50 -31.17 -16.36
C VAL A 107 -27.62 -32.12 -17.16
N VAL A 108 -28.08 -32.57 -18.33
CA VAL A 108 -27.30 -33.44 -19.22
C VAL A 108 -26.02 -32.74 -19.69
N PHE A 109 -26.13 -31.46 -20.09
CA PHE A 109 -24.99 -30.66 -20.54
C PHE A 109 -24.04 -30.23 -19.41
N ASP A 110 -24.58 -29.95 -18.23
CA ASP A 110 -23.80 -29.59 -17.05
C ASP A 110 -23.02 -30.80 -16.50
N GLU A 111 -23.66 -31.98 -16.43
CA GLU A 111 -23.12 -33.12 -15.69
C GLU A 111 -22.33 -34.14 -16.51
N HIS A 112 -22.60 -34.25 -17.82
CA HIS A 112 -22.01 -35.27 -18.67
C HIS A 112 -21.18 -34.66 -19.81
N ASN A 113 -20.17 -35.41 -20.26
CA ASN A 113 -19.35 -35.08 -21.43
C ASN A 113 -20.05 -35.55 -22.73
N VAL A 114 -21.32 -35.20 -22.89
CA VAL A 114 -22.16 -35.65 -24.01
C VAL A 114 -21.64 -35.15 -25.37
N GLU A 115 -20.91 -34.04 -25.37
CA GLU A 115 -20.24 -33.47 -26.54
C GLU A 115 -19.32 -34.48 -27.22
N LEU A 116 -18.65 -35.37 -26.48
CA LEU A 116 -17.73 -36.36 -27.06
C LEU A 116 -18.49 -37.35 -27.97
N ALA A 117 -19.69 -37.77 -27.55
CA ALA A 117 -20.54 -38.65 -28.33
C ALA A 117 -21.19 -37.92 -29.51
N MET A 118 -21.47 -36.63 -29.36
CA MET A 118 -21.98 -35.76 -30.44
C MET A 118 -20.90 -35.47 -31.49
N ASP A 119 -19.66 -35.23 -31.08
CA ASP A 119 -18.50 -34.99 -31.96
C ASP A 119 -18.18 -36.25 -32.78
N ALA A 120 -18.36 -37.44 -32.18
CA ALA A 120 -18.27 -38.70 -32.90
C ALA A 120 -19.41 -38.91 -33.93
N ASN A 121 -20.53 -38.18 -33.79
CA ASN A 121 -21.74 -38.35 -34.62
C ASN A 121 -22.37 -37.00 -34.99
N VAL A 122 -21.58 -36.09 -35.56
CA VAL A 122 -21.99 -34.70 -35.85
C VAL A 122 -23.30 -34.61 -36.63
N GLU A 123 -23.45 -35.41 -37.67
CA GLU A 123 -24.64 -35.42 -38.52
C GLU A 123 -25.90 -35.81 -37.73
N ARG A 124 -25.77 -36.76 -36.79
CA ARG A 124 -26.88 -37.17 -35.93
C ARG A 124 -27.24 -36.07 -34.93
N ALA A 125 -26.24 -35.43 -34.32
CA ALA A 125 -26.45 -34.33 -33.38
C ALA A 125 -27.14 -33.14 -34.07
N LEU A 126 -26.64 -32.70 -35.24
CA LEU A 126 -27.24 -31.61 -36.01
C LEU A 126 -28.67 -31.94 -36.45
N THR A 127 -28.92 -33.17 -36.85
CA THR A 127 -30.28 -33.62 -37.18
C THR A 127 -31.21 -33.37 -35.99
N LEU A 128 -30.82 -33.82 -34.78
CA LEU A 128 -31.64 -33.70 -33.58
C LEU A 128 -31.85 -32.23 -33.14
N PHE A 129 -30.86 -31.35 -33.30
CA PHE A 129 -30.99 -29.95 -32.90
C PHE A 129 -31.90 -29.12 -33.82
N PHE A 130 -31.97 -29.44 -35.11
CA PHE A 130 -32.63 -28.60 -36.11
C PHE A 130 -33.93 -29.22 -36.67
N GLN A 131 -34.79 -29.74 -35.80
CA GLN A 131 -36.10 -30.30 -36.17
C GLN A 131 -37.11 -29.20 -36.55
N GLY A 132 -37.90 -29.43 -37.60
CA GLY A 132 -38.90 -28.51 -38.13
C GLY A 132 -40.30 -28.68 -37.49
N HIS A 133 -40.79 -27.61 -36.86
CA HIS A 133 -42.18 -27.17 -36.57
C HIS A 133 -43.35 -28.16 -36.30
N THR A 134 -43.13 -29.45 -36.07
CA THR A 134 -44.24 -30.38 -35.70
C THR A 134 -44.23 -30.88 -34.26
N GLY A 135 -43.34 -30.37 -33.40
CA GLY A 135 -43.38 -30.68 -31.98
C GLY A 135 -42.38 -29.87 -31.18
N HIS A 136 -42.65 -29.67 -29.89
CA HIS A 136 -41.67 -29.16 -28.94
C HIS A 136 -40.38 -29.98 -29.06
N LEU A 137 -39.25 -29.32 -29.30
CA LEU A 137 -37.94 -29.97 -29.27
C LEU A 137 -37.69 -30.43 -27.82
N ASP A 138 -37.98 -31.69 -27.54
CA ASP A 138 -37.63 -32.32 -26.27
C ASP A 138 -36.15 -32.65 -26.29
N LEU A 139 -35.32 -31.72 -25.81
CA LEU A 139 -33.88 -31.90 -25.70
C LEU A 139 -33.48 -33.02 -24.72
N SER A 140 -34.41 -33.58 -23.93
CA SER A 140 -34.16 -34.83 -23.19
C SER A 140 -33.87 -36.01 -24.11
N ILE A 141 -34.23 -35.92 -25.40
CA ILE A 141 -33.85 -36.91 -26.41
C ILE A 141 -32.34 -37.09 -26.52
N LEU A 142 -31.56 -36.05 -26.22
CA LEU A 142 -30.10 -36.09 -26.26
C LEU A 142 -29.55 -37.06 -25.22
N SER A 143 -30.16 -37.14 -24.04
CA SER A 143 -29.74 -38.12 -23.03
C SER A 143 -30.05 -39.55 -23.47
N LYS A 144 -31.20 -39.75 -24.13
CA LYS A 144 -31.65 -41.05 -24.66
C LYS A 144 -30.88 -41.51 -25.90
N VAL A 145 -30.04 -40.66 -26.49
CA VAL A 145 -29.27 -40.96 -27.70
C VAL A 145 -27.76 -40.98 -27.45
N PHE A 146 -27.23 -40.07 -26.63
CA PHE A 146 -25.79 -39.84 -26.51
C PHE A 146 -25.19 -40.22 -25.15
N LEU A 147 -25.98 -40.53 -24.12
CA LEU A 147 -25.42 -41.01 -22.84
C LEU A 147 -25.05 -42.50 -22.88
N PRO A 148 -24.06 -42.94 -22.09
CA PRO A 148 -23.76 -44.36 -21.93
C PRO A 148 -24.99 -45.16 -21.48
N GLY A 149 -25.31 -46.25 -22.19
CA GLY A 149 -26.51 -47.07 -21.91
C GLY A 149 -27.79 -46.57 -22.59
N ALA A 150 -27.72 -45.52 -23.40
CA ALA A 150 -28.81 -45.07 -24.26
C ALA A 150 -29.24 -46.16 -25.25
N ASP A 151 -30.56 -46.40 -25.33
CA ASP A 151 -31.16 -47.32 -26.29
C ASP A 151 -32.02 -46.54 -27.29
N SER A 152 -31.40 -46.12 -28.39
CA SER A 152 -32.08 -45.32 -29.40
C SER A 152 -33.17 -46.08 -30.16
N ALA A 153 -33.28 -47.40 -30.01
CA ALA A 153 -34.39 -48.18 -30.57
C ALA A 153 -35.71 -47.96 -29.81
N LYS A 154 -35.65 -47.43 -28.59
CA LYS A 154 -36.82 -47.09 -27.75
C LYS A 154 -37.30 -45.64 -27.93
N LEU A 155 -36.80 -44.92 -28.92
CA LEU A 155 -37.20 -43.54 -29.21
C LEU A 155 -38.59 -43.52 -29.86
N HIS A 156 -39.47 -42.64 -29.37
CA HIS A 156 -40.76 -42.36 -29.99
C HIS A 156 -40.87 -40.85 -30.26
N PRO A 157 -40.92 -40.41 -31.53
CA PRO A 157 -40.84 -41.21 -32.75
C PRO A 157 -39.44 -41.82 -32.99
N PRO A 158 -39.33 -42.87 -33.83
CA PRO A 158 -38.04 -43.45 -34.21
C PRO A 158 -37.08 -42.43 -34.83
N LEU A 159 -35.78 -42.66 -34.69
CA LEU A 159 -34.74 -41.73 -35.12
C LEU A 159 -34.85 -41.35 -36.60
N GLU A 160 -35.21 -42.30 -37.47
CA GLU A 160 -35.35 -42.11 -38.91
C GLU A 160 -36.45 -41.08 -39.24
N SER A 161 -37.52 -41.04 -38.45
CA SER A 161 -38.59 -40.04 -38.58
C SER A 161 -38.12 -38.63 -38.19
N LEU A 162 -37.15 -38.53 -37.29
CA LEU A 162 -36.54 -37.25 -36.92
C LEU A 162 -35.57 -36.79 -38.02
N VAL A 163 -34.92 -37.71 -38.73
CA VAL A 163 -34.04 -37.38 -39.86
C VAL A 163 -34.78 -36.63 -40.96
N SER A 164 -36.02 -37.04 -41.27
CA SER A 164 -36.87 -36.33 -42.26
C SER A 164 -37.36 -34.95 -41.81
N GLY A 165 -37.33 -34.66 -40.50
CA GLY A 165 -37.77 -33.39 -39.93
C GLY A 165 -36.70 -32.31 -39.88
N CYS A 166 -35.44 -32.59 -40.23
CA CYS A 166 -34.35 -31.62 -40.05
C CYS A 166 -34.40 -30.49 -41.09
N VAL A 167 -34.57 -29.25 -40.62
CA VAL A 167 -34.63 -28.04 -41.48
C VAL A 167 -33.33 -27.81 -42.23
N LEU A 168 -32.17 -28.12 -41.63
CA LEU A 168 -30.88 -27.95 -42.31
C LEU A 168 -30.74 -28.87 -43.53
N ARG A 169 -31.46 -30.01 -43.55
CA ARG A 169 -31.44 -30.95 -44.67
C ARG A 169 -32.30 -30.53 -45.85
N THR A 170 -33.05 -29.43 -45.73
CA THR A 170 -33.85 -28.88 -46.85
C THR A 170 -32.98 -28.25 -47.95
N ASP A 171 -31.74 -27.87 -47.62
CA ASP A 171 -30.74 -27.38 -48.57
C ASP A 171 -29.40 -28.11 -48.33
N ALA A 172 -28.94 -28.86 -49.34
CA ALA A 172 -27.69 -29.63 -49.25
C ALA A 172 -26.46 -28.75 -48.98
N LYS A 173 -26.40 -27.52 -49.52
CA LYS A 173 -25.26 -26.60 -49.29
C LYS A 173 -25.22 -26.13 -47.84
N VAL A 174 -26.39 -25.88 -47.24
CA VAL A 174 -26.51 -25.52 -45.83
C VAL A 174 -26.12 -26.70 -44.96
N TRP A 175 -26.65 -27.89 -45.25
CA TRP A 175 -26.29 -29.12 -44.54
C TRP A 175 -24.78 -29.36 -44.53
N ASP A 176 -24.15 -29.39 -45.72
CA ASP A 176 -22.72 -29.64 -45.88
C ASP A 176 -21.88 -28.59 -45.15
N TYR A 177 -22.33 -27.32 -45.17
CA TYR A 177 -21.67 -26.25 -44.43
C TYR A 177 -21.67 -26.54 -42.92
N TYR A 178 -22.83 -26.81 -42.32
CA TYR A 178 -22.93 -27.06 -40.88
C TYR A 178 -22.18 -28.32 -40.46
N VAL A 179 -22.31 -29.42 -41.20
CA VAL A 179 -21.59 -30.67 -40.92
C VAL A 179 -20.09 -30.45 -40.95
N ARG A 180 -19.57 -29.76 -41.98
CA ARG A 180 -18.14 -29.44 -42.08
C ARG A 180 -17.66 -28.56 -40.92
N MET A 181 -18.44 -27.54 -40.54
CA MET A 181 -18.04 -26.65 -39.44
C MET A 181 -18.00 -27.39 -38.11
N PHE A 182 -19.03 -28.16 -37.77
CA PHE A 182 -19.08 -28.89 -36.49
C PHE A 182 -18.13 -30.10 -36.46
N LYS A 183 -17.80 -30.72 -37.60
CA LYS A 183 -16.68 -31.69 -37.66
C LYS A 183 -15.32 -31.06 -37.34
N ARG A 184 -15.17 -29.74 -37.56
CA ARG A 184 -13.93 -29.00 -37.28
C ARG A 184 -13.91 -28.44 -35.85
N THR A 185 -15.01 -27.89 -35.36
CA THR A 185 -15.08 -27.14 -34.09
C THR A 185 -15.65 -27.95 -32.93
N GLY A 186 -16.42 -29.00 -33.20
CA GLY A 186 -17.14 -29.80 -32.21
C GLY A 186 -18.26 -29.03 -31.49
N PHE A 187 -18.88 -29.69 -30.51
CA PHE A 187 -19.97 -29.13 -29.69
C PHE A 187 -19.51 -28.58 -28.33
N HIS A 188 -18.25 -28.83 -27.95
CA HIS A 188 -17.68 -28.48 -26.63
C HIS A 188 -17.93 -27.03 -26.24
N GLY A 189 -17.60 -26.07 -27.12
CA GLY A 189 -17.71 -24.65 -26.81
C GLY A 189 -19.14 -24.20 -26.52
N GLY A 190 -20.13 -24.74 -27.24
CA GLY A 190 -21.55 -24.44 -27.01
C GLY A 190 -22.08 -25.05 -25.71
N ILE A 191 -21.60 -26.23 -25.33
CA ILE A 191 -22.00 -26.93 -24.10
C ILE A 191 -21.37 -26.30 -22.84
N CYS A 192 -20.17 -25.73 -22.94
CA CYS A 192 -19.53 -25.01 -21.81
C CYS A 192 -20.43 -23.92 -21.21
N GLY A 193 -21.27 -23.26 -22.00
CA GLY A 193 -22.22 -22.25 -21.52
C GLY A 193 -23.21 -22.76 -20.46
N TYR A 194 -23.44 -24.08 -20.39
CA TYR A 194 -24.32 -24.70 -19.39
C TYR A 194 -23.59 -25.09 -18.10
N ARG A 195 -22.25 -25.20 -18.13
CA ARG A 195 -21.39 -25.58 -16.99
C ARG A 195 -20.96 -24.39 -16.13
N VAL A 196 -21.20 -23.17 -16.59
CA VAL A 196 -20.76 -21.92 -15.95
C VAL A 196 -21.79 -21.34 -14.98
N ARG A 197 -22.87 -22.04 -14.61
CA ARG A 197 -23.93 -21.46 -13.76
C ARG A 197 -23.44 -20.92 -12.43
N LYS A 198 -22.56 -21.65 -11.72
CA LYS A 198 -21.95 -21.17 -10.47
C LYS A 198 -21.03 -19.97 -10.72
N ILE A 199 -20.25 -20.00 -11.79
CA ILE A 199 -19.36 -18.89 -12.18
C ILE A 199 -20.18 -17.64 -12.50
N ASN A 200 -21.29 -17.78 -13.24
CA ASN A 200 -22.18 -16.67 -13.55
C ASN A 200 -22.84 -16.12 -12.28
N PHE A 201 -23.26 -16.98 -11.36
CA PHE A 201 -23.76 -16.55 -10.05
C PHE A 201 -22.70 -15.77 -9.28
N ASP A 202 -21.47 -16.27 -9.21
CA ASP A 202 -20.37 -15.58 -8.52
C ASP A 202 -20.01 -14.27 -9.20
N ASP A 203 -19.96 -14.25 -10.54
CA ASP A 203 -19.79 -13.03 -11.33
C ASP A 203 -20.92 -12.03 -11.01
N ASP A 204 -22.17 -12.49 -10.85
CA ASP A 204 -23.39 -11.71 -10.55
C ASP A 204 -23.50 -11.27 -9.08
N THR A 205 -22.80 -11.92 -8.15
CA THR A 205 -22.97 -11.73 -6.69
C THR A 205 -22.05 -10.61 -6.15
N HIS A 206 -22.64 -9.68 -5.40
CA HIS A 206 -21.97 -8.56 -4.71
C HIS A 206 -20.97 -7.74 -5.55
N ARG A 207 -21.43 -7.24 -6.70
CA ARG A 207 -20.70 -6.34 -7.62
C ARG A 207 -20.46 -4.93 -7.08
N ILE A 208 -19.92 -4.84 -5.88
CA ILE A 208 -19.31 -3.61 -5.40
C ILE A 208 -17.93 -3.58 -6.02
N GLN A 209 -17.65 -2.59 -6.86
CA GLN A 209 -16.28 -2.28 -7.29
C GLN A 209 -15.70 -1.32 -6.23
N PRO A 210 -14.90 -1.83 -5.27
CA PRO A 210 -14.34 -0.95 -4.25
C PRO A 210 -13.26 -0.09 -4.88
N VAL A 211 -13.26 1.19 -4.48
CA VAL A 211 -12.15 2.11 -4.73
C VAL A 211 -11.64 2.57 -3.38
N PHE A 212 -10.37 2.30 -3.07
CA PHE A 212 -9.77 2.70 -1.80
C PHE A 212 -9.15 4.09 -1.91
N VAL A 213 -9.56 5.01 -1.04
CA VAL A 213 -9.01 6.38 -0.98
C VAL A 213 -8.14 6.53 0.27
N PHE A 214 -6.83 6.58 0.08
CA PHE A 214 -5.87 6.77 1.16
C PHE A 214 -5.66 8.26 1.47
N PRO A 215 -5.38 8.62 2.74
CA PRO A 215 -5.07 10.01 3.09
C PRO A 215 -3.69 10.43 2.56
N GLY A 216 -3.60 11.69 2.15
CA GLY A 216 -2.39 12.38 1.70
C GLY A 216 -1.79 13.30 2.76
N LEU A 217 -1.60 14.57 2.41
CA LEU A 217 -0.97 15.59 3.25
C LEU A 217 -1.88 16.00 4.41
N ASN A 218 -1.25 16.43 5.51
CA ASN A 218 -1.95 16.97 6.66
C ASN A 218 -2.17 18.48 6.51
N LEU A 219 -3.22 18.98 7.17
CA LEU A 219 -3.43 20.41 7.35
C LEU A 219 -2.23 21.06 8.05
N ARG A 220 -1.99 22.35 7.77
CA ARG A 220 -0.91 23.10 8.39
C ARG A 220 -1.09 23.14 9.91
N ARG A 221 -0.02 22.82 10.63
CA ARG A 221 0.09 22.92 12.09
C ARG A 221 1.32 23.77 12.41
N ASP A 222 1.23 24.62 13.44
CA ASP A 222 2.26 25.62 13.71
C ASP A 222 3.56 25.02 14.29
N ARG A 223 3.48 23.91 15.02
CA ARG A 223 4.68 23.18 15.51
C ARG A 223 4.38 21.70 15.81
N PRO A 224 5.31 20.77 15.54
CA PRO A 224 5.17 19.37 15.99
C PRO A 224 5.32 19.26 17.52
N PHE A 225 4.72 18.21 18.12
CA PHE A 225 4.79 17.89 19.55
C PHE A 225 4.30 18.99 20.52
N THR A 226 3.33 19.82 20.12
CA THR A 226 2.74 20.85 20.99
C THR A 226 1.85 20.31 22.10
N GLY A 227 1.40 19.06 22.00
CA GLY A 227 0.69 18.33 23.05
C GLY A 227 1.51 17.17 23.60
N GLU A 228 1.23 16.75 24.83
CA GLU A 228 1.87 15.59 25.45
C GLU A 228 1.54 14.30 24.68
N ASP A 229 2.57 13.57 24.24
CA ASP A 229 2.40 12.27 23.59
C ASP A 229 2.16 11.16 24.62
N THR A 230 0.90 11.01 25.03
CA THR A 230 0.46 10.00 26.01
C THR A 230 0.79 8.55 25.60
N ARG A 231 1.08 8.28 24.32
CA ARG A 231 1.40 6.93 23.84
C ARG A 231 2.70 6.41 24.44
N ILE A 232 3.67 7.26 24.71
CA ILE A 232 4.98 6.87 25.26
C ILE A 232 4.79 6.26 26.66
N GLY A 233 4.09 6.97 27.55
CA GLY A 233 3.77 6.52 28.91
C GLY A 233 2.91 5.26 28.90
N LYS A 234 1.88 5.21 28.04
CA LYS A 234 1.03 4.01 27.87
C LYS A 234 1.84 2.79 27.42
N ARG A 235 2.75 2.93 26.46
CA ARG A 235 3.64 1.84 26.03
C ARG A 235 4.58 1.39 27.14
N GLN A 236 5.13 2.33 27.92
CA GLN A 236 6.02 2.00 29.03
C GLN A 236 5.28 1.18 30.11
N ALA A 237 4.10 1.64 30.53
CA ALA A 237 3.27 0.92 31.49
C ALA A 237 2.81 -0.45 30.94
N ALA A 238 2.51 -0.55 29.64
CA ALA A 238 2.20 -1.84 29.00
C ALA A 238 3.37 -2.83 29.10
N TRP A 239 4.61 -2.37 28.89
CA TRP A 239 5.81 -3.20 29.06
C TRP A 239 6.01 -3.67 30.51
N GLU A 240 5.75 -2.81 31.49
CA GLU A 240 5.81 -3.17 32.91
C GLU A 240 4.76 -4.24 33.26
N LYS A 241 3.53 -4.07 32.77
CA LYS A 241 2.46 -5.07 32.92
C LYS A 241 2.83 -6.39 32.28
N TYR A 242 3.42 -6.35 31.08
CA TYR A 242 3.88 -7.54 30.39
C TYR A 242 5.00 -8.26 31.17
N ALA A 243 5.96 -7.53 31.72
CA ALA A 243 7.03 -8.10 32.55
C ALA A 243 6.50 -8.77 33.83
N LEU A 244 5.37 -8.30 34.37
CA LEU A 244 4.66 -8.91 35.50
C LEU A 244 3.76 -10.11 35.11
N GLY A 245 3.76 -10.53 33.84
CA GLY A 245 2.89 -11.60 33.34
C GLY A 245 1.43 -11.19 33.11
N GLN A 246 1.09 -9.90 33.24
CA GLN A 246 -0.27 -9.38 33.06
C GLN A 246 -0.56 -9.08 31.58
N THR A 247 -0.52 -10.12 30.74
CA THR A 247 -0.55 -10.01 29.26
C THR A 247 -1.81 -9.34 28.70
N ASN A 248 -3.00 -9.69 29.18
CA ASN A 248 -4.26 -9.09 28.70
C ASN A 248 -4.32 -7.58 28.97
N SER A 249 -3.84 -7.14 30.14
CA SER A 249 -3.76 -5.72 30.49
C SER A 249 -2.76 -5.00 29.60
N ALA A 250 -1.58 -5.58 29.38
CA ALA A 250 -0.57 -5.04 28.47
C ALA A 250 -1.11 -4.89 27.03
N LEU A 251 -1.78 -5.92 26.49
CA LEU A 251 -2.39 -5.90 25.16
C LEU A 251 -3.43 -4.79 25.01
N GLY A 252 -4.31 -4.63 26.02
CA GLY A 252 -5.28 -3.53 26.03
C GLY A 252 -4.62 -2.15 26.00
N MET A 253 -3.54 -1.96 26.77
CA MET A 253 -2.80 -0.70 26.78
C MET A 253 -2.09 -0.43 25.45
N TRP A 254 -1.43 -1.43 24.84
CA TRP A 254 -0.79 -1.29 23.54
C TRP A 254 -1.79 -0.99 22.42
N ALA A 255 -3.00 -1.56 22.46
CA ALA A 255 -4.05 -1.26 21.50
C ALA A 255 -4.40 0.25 21.48
N THR A 256 -4.37 0.91 22.64
CA THR A 256 -4.59 2.37 22.76
C THR A 256 -3.36 3.23 22.44
N ALA A 257 -2.21 2.60 22.20
CA ALA A 257 -0.93 3.26 21.89
C ALA A 257 -0.31 2.74 20.59
N ALA A 258 -1.16 2.24 19.69
CA ALA A 258 -0.79 1.63 18.42
C ALA A 258 -0.03 2.61 17.50
N PRO A 259 0.83 2.10 16.60
CA PRO A 259 1.47 2.93 15.59
C PRO A 259 0.43 3.53 14.62
N PRO A 260 0.76 4.64 13.94
CA PRO A 260 -0.11 5.21 12.92
C PRO A 260 -0.43 4.21 11.81
N LEU A 261 -1.70 4.16 11.35
CA LEU A 261 -2.12 3.35 10.20
C LEU A 261 -1.36 3.68 8.91
N SER A 262 -0.78 4.88 8.82
CA SER A 262 0.06 5.27 7.68
C SER A 262 1.22 4.33 7.44
N ASP A 263 1.71 3.66 8.48
CA ASP A 263 2.76 2.67 8.34
C ASP A 263 2.27 1.49 7.49
N VAL A 264 1.06 0.98 7.71
CA VAL A 264 0.58 -0.23 6.99
C VAL A 264 0.09 0.02 5.57
N PHE A 265 -0.12 1.28 5.16
CA PHE A 265 -0.69 1.59 3.85
C PHE A 265 0.08 1.06 2.64
N PRO A 266 1.43 1.15 2.55
CA PRO A 266 2.17 0.63 1.39
C PRO A 266 1.90 -0.86 1.15
N TYR A 267 1.86 -1.66 2.21
CA TYR A 267 1.54 -3.09 2.12
C TYR A 267 0.11 -3.34 1.67
N LEU A 268 -0.85 -2.58 2.23
CA LEU A 268 -2.23 -2.69 1.79
C LEU A 268 -2.37 -2.30 0.31
N MET A 269 -1.72 -1.22 -0.13
CA MET A 269 -1.68 -0.81 -1.55
C MET A 269 -1.10 -1.89 -2.44
N GLN A 270 0.00 -2.54 -2.02
CA GLN A 270 0.56 -3.68 -2.75
C GLN A 270 -0.47 -4.80 -2.88
N LYS A 271 -1.16 -5.16 -1.79
CA LYS A 271 -2.19 -6.21 -1.81
C LYS A 271 -3.37 -5.84 -2.71
N LEU A 272 -3.81 -4.59 -2.67
CA LEU A 272 -4.86 -4.09 -3.55
C LEU A 272 -4.42 -4.17 -5.02
N HIS A 273 -3.19 -3.75 -5.33
CA HIS A 273 -2.63 -3.84 -6.67
C HIS A 273 -2.53 -5.29 -7.18
N GLU A 274 -2.02 -6.22 -6.36
CA GLU A 274 -1.93 -7.66 -6.67
C GLU A 274 -3.31 -8.26 -6.97
N GLN A 275 -4.37 -7.75 -6.35
CA GLN A 275 -5.75 -8.17 -6.57
C GLN A 275 -6.47 -7.38 -7.68
N GLY A 276 -5.80 -6.43 -8.33
CA GLY A 276 -6.40 -5.56 -9.35
C GLY A 276 -7.49 -4.63 -8.81
N VAL A 277 -7.45 -4.30 -7.52
CA VAL A 277 -8.40 -3.38 -6.86
C VAL A 277 -7.91 -1.95 -7.01
N GLU A 278 -8.80 -1.04 -7.44
CA GLU A 278 -8.47 0.37 -7.63
C GLU A 278 -8.24 1.09 -6.31
N TYR A 279 -7.21 1.94 -6.29
CA TYR A 279 -6.94 2.83 -5.18
C TYR A 279 -6.29 4.12 -5.66
N LEU A 280 -6.41 5.16 -4.84
CA LEU A 280 -5.71 6.43 -5.02
C LEU A 280 -5.37 7.03 -3.67
N ARG A 281 -4.38 7.92 -3.64
CA ARG A 281 -4.11 8.75 -2.47
C ARG A 281 -4.68 10.15 -2.69
N ALA A 282 -5.52 10.62 -1.78
CA ALA A 282 -6.04 11.98 -1.82
C ALA A 282 -4.89 13.01 -1.68
N PRO A 283 -5.00 14.23 -2.22
CA PRO A 283 -4.00 15.27 -2.01
C PRO A 283 -3.82 15.62 -0.52
N TYR A 284 -4.93 15.66 0.22
CA TYR A 284 -4.99 15.88 1.67
C TYR A 284 -5.86 14.78 2.31
N SER A 285 -6.90 15.13 3.08
CA SER A 285 -7.82 14.15 3.65
C SER A 285 -8.56 13.30 2.60
N SER A 286 -8.68 12.00 2.87
CA SER A 286 -9.56 11.10 2.11
C SER A 286 -11.04 11.50 2.24
N TRP A 287 -11.46 12.14 3.36
CA TRP A 287 -12.83 12.60 3.54
C TRP A 287 -13.26 13.62 2.48
N GLY A 288 -12.42 14.62 2.22
CA GLY A 288 -12.70 15.62 1.18
C GLY A 288 -12.73 14.99 -0.21
N GLN A 289 -11.81 14.07 -0.49
CA GLN A 289 -11.77 13.38 -1.79
C GLN A 289 -12.99 12.47 -2.02
N LEU A 290 -13.43 11.73 -1.00
CA LEU A 290 -14.66 10.92 -1.05
C LEU A 290 -15.89 11.80 -1.26
N THR A 291 -15.94 12.97 -0.60
CA THR A 291 -17.01 13.97 -0.78
C THR A 291 -17.08 14.44 -2.23
N TYR A 292 -15.93 14.76 -2.84
CA TYR A 292 -15.87 15.10 -4.26
C TYR A 292 -16.39 13.96 -5.14
N MET A 293 -15.94 12.73 -4.90
CA MET A 293 -16.27 11.57 -5.75
C MET A 293 -17.75 11.22 -5.71
N VAL A 294 -18.40 11.26 -4.55
CA VAL A 294 -19.81 10.91 -4.39
C VAL A 294 -20.75 12.00 -4.93
N ASN A 295 -20.35 13.27 -4.83
CA ASN A 295 -21.15 14.41 -5.30
C ASN A 295 -20.87 14.80 -6.76
N HIS A 296 -19.86 14.20 -7.40
CA HIS A 296 -19.51 14.54 -8.76
C HIS A 296 -20.70 14.29 -9.71
N PRO A 297 -20.97 15.15 -10.72
CA PRO A 297 -22.10 14.96 -11.64
C PRO A 297 -22.07 13.63 -12.41
N MET A 298 -20.89 13.06 -12.62
CA MET A 298 -20.73 11.73 -13.25
C MET A 298 -20.89 10.56 -12.26
N GLN A 299 -21.15 10.85 -10.98
CA GLN A 299 -21.28 9.87 -9.90
C GLN A 299 -20.10 8.88 -9.88
N LEU A 300 -18.89 9.39 -9.63
CA LEU A 300 -17.67 8.57 -9.66
C LEU A 300 -17.75 7.39 -8.69
N VAL A 301 -18.46 7.56 -7.58
CA VAL A 301 -18.89 6.47 -6.69
C VAL A 301 -20.36 6.63 -6.31
N HIS A 302 -21.04 5.52 -6.10
CA HIS A 302 -22.47 5.49 -5.72
C HIS A 302 -22.70 5.62 -4.22
N ALA A 303 -21.73 5.18 -3.42
CA ALA A 303 -21.79 5.18 -1.96
C ALA A 303 -20.37 5.25 -1.37
N VAL A 304 -20.28 5.69 -0.11
CA VAL A 304 -19.01 5.83 0.61
C VAL A 304 -19.06 5.01 1.90
N TYR A 305 -18.00 4.23 2.14
CA TYR A 305 -17.77 3.51 3.39
C TYR A 305 -16.66 4.22 4.17
N ALA A 306 -17.00 4.83 5.30
CA ALA A 306 -16.09 5.66 6.09
C ALA A 306 -16.56 5.80 7.54
N GLY A 307 -15.72 6.40 8.39
CA GLY A 307 -16.14 6.85 9.71
C GLY A 307 -17.23 7.92 9.65
N SER A 308 -18.00 8.07 10.73
CA SER A 308 -19.10 9.05 10.84
C SER A 308 -18.63 10.50 10.69
N ASP A 309 -17.34 10.77 10.87
CA ASP A 309 -16.71 12.08 10.67
C ASP A 309 -16.94 12.64 9.26
N LEU A 310 -17.14 11.77 8.26
CA LEU A 310 -17.45 12.18 6.89
C LEU A 310 -18.76 12.96 6.79
N LEU A 311 -19.70 12.79 7.75
CA LEU A 311 -20.94 13.58 7.81
C LEU A 311 -20.68 15.07 8.10
N MET A 312 -19.49 15.46 8.57
CA MET A 312 -19.11 16.87 8.67
C MET A 312 -19.00 17.53 7.29
N PHE A 313 -18.65 16.76 6.26
CA PHE A 313 -18.61 17.20 4.87
C PHE A 313 -20.02 17.21 4.25
N ASP A 314 -20.12 17.67 3.01
CA ASP A 314 -21.39 17.69 2.27
C ASP A 314 -21.73 16.30 1.72
N VAL A 315 -21.91 15.32 2.61
CA VAL A 315 -22.31 13.95 2.26
C VAL A 315 -23.59 13.62 3.00
N ASP A 316 -24.62 13.20 2.26
CA ASP A 316 -25.93 12.89 2.85
C ASP A 316 -25.97 11.50 3.50
N ARG A 317 -25.28 10.51 2.94
CA ARG A 317 -25.34 9.11 3.41
C ARG A 317 -23.96 8.47 3.46
N VAL A 318 -23.64 7.86 4.61
CA VAL A 318 -22.36 7.18 4.85
C VAL A 318 -22.63 5.77 5.35
N ILE A 319 -22.04 4.76 4.70
CA ILE A 319 -22.02 3.39 5.20
C ILE A 319 -21.03 3.36 6.37
N THR A 320 -21.45 2.85 7.52
CA THR A 320 -20.66 2.81 8.76
C THR A 320 -20.23 1.41 9.16
N GLY A 321 -20.83 0.37 8.56
CA GLY A 321 -20.49 -1.02 8.81
C GLY A 321 -20.91 -1.91 7.66
N ILE A 322 -20.09 -2.91 7.35
CA ILE A 322 -20.38 -3.97 6.39
C ILE A 322 -20.23 -5.29 7.15
N ASP A 323 -21.30 -6.07 7.18
CA ASP A 323 -21.34 -7.41 7.76
C ASP A 323 -21.42 -8.42 6.62
N GLN A 324 -20.27 -9.03 6.31
CA GLN A 324 -20.14 -10.00 5.23
C GLN A 324 -20.86 -11.32 5.57
N ASP A 325 -20.87 -11.73 6.84
CA ASP A 325 -21.52 -12.98 7.26
C ASP A 325 -23.03 -12.89 7.08
N ARG A 326 -23.61 -11.72 7.35
CA ARG A 326 -25.04 -11.44 7.18
C ARG A 326 -25.40 -10.86 5.82
N ASN A 327 -24.43 -10.65 4.92
CA ASN A 327 -24.61 -9.94 3.66
C ASN A 327 -25.40 -8.63 3.82
N SER A 328 -25.07 -7.84 4.84
CA SER A 328 -25.78 -6.61 5.18
C SER A 328 -24.82 -5.46 5.44
N PHE A 329 -25.32 -4.23 5.39
CA PHE A 329 -24.54 -3.05 5.74
C PHE A 329 -25.40 -2.08 6.55
N THR A 330 -24.74 -1.30 7.42
CA THR A 330 -25.36 -0.22 8.19
C THR A 330 -24.94 1.12 7.61
N TRP A 331 -25.85 2.08 7.60
CA TRP A 331 -25.58 3.43 7.08
C TRP A 331 -26.26 4.49 7.94
N VAL A 332 -25.74 5.71 7.87
CA VAL A 332 -26.28 6.89 8.58
C VAL A 332 -26.67 7.95 7.56
N ASP A 333 -27.84 8.55 7.77
CA ASP A 333 -28.39 9.65 6.98
C ASP A 333 -28.20 10.99 7.71
N LYS A 334 -27.43 11.92 7.14
CA LYS A 334 -27.19 13.25 7.71
C LYS A 334 -28.49 14.04 7.91
N ASN A 335 -29.44 13.94 6.98
CA ASN A 335 -30.68 14.70 7.04
C ASN A 335 -31.60 14.16 8.14
N GLN A 336 -31.64 12.84 8.34
CA GLN A 336 -32.38 12.25 9.47
C GLN A 336 -31.75 12.62 10.82
N VAL A 337 -30.41 12.62 10.91
CA VAL A 337 -29.70 13.06 12.12
C VAL A 337 -30.01 14.53 12.41
N ALA A 338 -29.84 15.41 11.42
CA ALA A 338 -30.12 16.84 11.55
C ALA A 338 -31.57 17.14 11.95
N ALA A 339 -32.54 16.44 11.33
CA ALA A 339 -33.95 16.56 11.67
C ALA A 339 -34.25 16.11 13.11
N LYS A 340 -33.60 15.05 13.59
CA LYS A 340 -33.80 14.52 14.95
C LYS A 340 -33.21 15.43 16.04
N ILE A 341 -32.06 16.05 15.79
CA ILE A 341 -31.44 16.99 16.75
C ILE A 341 -32.06 18.41 16.68
N GLY A 342 -32.72 18.75 15.57
CA GLY A 342 -33.34 20.05 15.34
C GLY A 342 -32.33 21.16 15.01
N LEU A 343 -31.21 20.81 14.36
CA LEU A 343 -30.16 21.76 13.96
C LEU A 343 -30.02 21.81 12.44
N SER A 344 -29.58 22.95 11.91
CA SER A 344 -29.17 23.07 10.51
C SER A 344 -27.87 22.29 10.23
N LYS A 345 -27.59 22.01 8.94
CA LYS A 345 -26.34 21.36 8.51
C LYS A 345 -25.08 22.13 8.97
N ASP A 346 -25.14 23.46 9.01
CA ASP A 346 -24.04 24.31 9.47
C ASP A 346 -23.88 24.28 11.01
N GLN A 347 -24.96 24.30 11.78
CA GLN A 347 -24.89 24.14 13.24
C GLN A 347 -24.40 22.74 13.64
N PHE A 348 -24.82 21.70 12.89
CA PHE A 348 -24.33 20.35 13.10
C PHE A 348 -22.80 20.26 12.91
N LEU A 349 -22.27 20.88 11.85
CA LEU A 349 -20.84 20.97 11.63
C LEU A 349 -20.13 21.71 12.79
N ASP A 350 -20.65 22.87 13.20
CA ASP A 350 -20.09 23.65 14.31
C ASP A 350 -20.05 22.83 15.61
N CYS A 351 -21.11 22.07 15.91
CA CYS A 351 -21.16 21.13 17.04
C CYS A 351 -20.06 20.06 16.96
N CYS A 352 -19.87 19.44 15.80
CA CYS A 352 -18.85 18.40 15.62
C CYS A 352 -17.44 18.96 15.83
N ILE A 353 -17.14 20.16 15.33
CA ILE A 353 -15.83 20.80 15.50
C ILE A 353 -15.59 21.13 17.00
N LEU A 354 -16.59 21.62 17.71
CA LEU A 354 -16.47 21.95 19.15
C LEU A 354 -16.36 20.72 20.06
N ALA A 355 -17.03 19.63 19.68
CA ALA A 355 -16.88 18.32 20.33
C ALA A 355 -15.46 17.77 20.21
N GLY A 356 -14.72 18.20 19.17
CA GLY A 356 -13.34 17.81 18.92
C GLY A 356 -13.21 16.49 18.15
N PHE A 357 -12.19 16.41 17.31
CA PHE A 357 -11.82 15.23 16.52
C PHE A 357 -10.34 15.35 16.09
N ASP A 358 -9.85 14.49 15.19
CA ASP A 358 -8.44 14.42 14.79
C ASP A 358 -7.75 15.74 14.40
N TRP A 359 -8.50 16.77 13.98
CA TRP A 359 -7.94 18.07 13.57
C TRP A 359 -8.00 19.16 14.63
N ILE A 360 -8.80 18.99 15.68
CA ILE A 360 -8.96 19.98 16.75
C ILE A 360 -9.40 19.30 18.05
N ASN A 361 -8.78 19.69 19.17
CA ASN A 361 -9.18 19.18 20.48
C ASN A 361 -10.58 19.68 20.84
N THR A 362 -11.29 18.94 21.71
CA THR A 362 -12.54 19.43 22.30
C THR A 362 -12.35 20.81 22.91
N TYR A 363 -13.33 21.70 22.74
CA TYR A 363 -13.26 23.03 23.31
C TYR A 363 -13.25 22.94 24.84
N LYS A 364 -12.11 23.25 25.47
CA LYS A 364 -11.86 23.01 26.91
C LYS A 364 -13.00 23.45 27.84
N PRO A 365 -13.67 24.60 27.64
CA PRO A 365 -14.78 25.01 28.51
C PRO A 365 -15.94 24.00 28.53
N LEU A 366 -16.12 23.19 27.50
CA LEU A 366 -17.16 22.14 27.49
C LEU A 366 -16.81 20.97 28.41
N THR A 367 -15.53 20.70 28.66
CA THR A 367 -15.10 19.55 29.48
C THR A 367 -14.68 19.93 30.89
N ASN A 368 -14.16 21.15 31.05
CA ASN A 368 -13.50 21.57 32.29
C ASN A 368 -14.38 22.47 33.16
N ASP A 369 -15.43 23.07 32.59
CA ASP A 369 -16.36 23.89 33.36
C ASP A 369 -17.46 22.98 33.95
N PRO A 370 -17.51 22.77 35.28
CA PRO A 370 -18.53 21.94 35.90
C PRO A 370 -19.95 22.51 35.71
N SER A 371 -20.10 23.79 35.34
CA SER A 371 -21.39 24.39 34.99
C SER A 371 -21.88 24.02 33.58
N VAL A 372 -20.99 23.46 32.73
CA VAL A 372 -21.28 23.03 31.36
C VAL A 372 -20.71 21.61 31.15
N PRO A 373 -21.37 20.55 31.66
CA PRO A 373 -20.88 19.19 31.45
C PRO A 373 -21.00 18.78 29.97
N PHE A 374 -19.88 18.38 29.35
CA PHE A 374 -19.87 17.91 27.95
C PHE A 374 -20.79 16.69 27.77
N ASN A 375 -21.90 16.90 27.08
CA ASN A 375 -22.66 15.84 26.44
C ASN A 375 -23.28 16.38 25.14
N TRP A 376 -23.46 15.48 24.17
CA TRP A 376 -23.99 15.86 22.85
C TRP A 376 -25.36 16.53 22.91
N VAL A 377 -26.24 16.12 23.83
CA VAL A 377 -27.57 16.70 23.99
C VAL A 377 -27.47 18.16 24.42
N MET A 378 -26.67 18.46 25.45
CA MET A 378 -26.45 19.80 25.96
C MET A 378 -25.81 20.70 24.89
N LEU A 379 -24.82 20.19 24.15
CA LEU A 379 -24.23 20.96 23.06
C LEU A 379 -25.29 21.33 22.01
N THR A 380 -26.18 20.40 21.65
CA THR A 380 -27.28 20.70 20.73
C THR A 380 -28.27 21.72 21.29
N GLU A 381 -28.57 21.71 22.59
CA GLU A 381 -29.42 22.71 23.25
C GLU A 381 -28.79 24.11 23.25
N LEU A 382 -27.48 24.20 23.52
CA LEU A 382 -26.76 25.48 23.45
C LEU A 382 -26.86 26.11 22.06
N PHE A 383 -26.79 25.30 21.00
CA PHE A 383 -26.92 25.76 19.62
C PHE A 383 -28.34 26.16 19.20
N ARG A 384 -29.38 25.79 19.97
CA ARG A 384 -30.74 26.34 19.76
C ARG A 384 -30.81 27.82 20.10
N HIS A 385 -30.00 28.26 21.05
CA HIS A 385 -29.93 29.64 21.53
C HIS A 385 -28.78 30.43 20.88
N VAL A 386 -27.70 29.73 20.52
CA VAL A 386 -26.49 30.31 19.94
C VAL A 386 -26.34 29.81 18.49
N HIS A 387 -26.68 30.66 17.53
CA HIS A 387 -26.82 30.25 16.12
C HIS A 387 -25.53 29.81 15.41
N THR A 388 -24.34 30.13 15.94
CA THR A 388 -23.04 29.80 15.33
C THR A 388 -22.01 29.39 16.37
N GLY A 389 -21.04 28.56 15.98
CA GLY A 389 -19.97 28.13 16.88
C GLY A 389 -19.04 29.27 17.31
N VAL A 390 -18.86 30.28 16.46
CA VAL A 390 -18.13 31.52 16.80
C VAL A 390 -18.78 32.24 17.98
N ASN A 391 -20.10 32.42 17.94
CA ASN A 391 -20.83 33.05 19.04
C ASN A 391 -20.73 32.22 20.32
N LEU A 392 -20.73 30.88 20.22
CA LEU A 392 -20.58 30.02 21.39
C LEU A 392 -19.19 30.21 22.03
N ILE A 393 -18.11 30.16 21.24
CA ILE A 393 -16.74 30.37 21.72
C ILE A 393 -16.59 31.75 22.39
N HIS A 394 -17.26 32.79 21.87
CA HIS A 394 -17.26 34.10 22.52
C HIS A 394 -17.99 34.11 23.87
N ASN A 395 -19.11 33.38 23.97
CA ASN A 395 -19.99 33.40 25.14
C ASN A 395 -19.51 32.54 26.32
N ILE A 396 -18.79 31.44 26.08
CA ILE A 396 -18.35 30.50 27.12
C ILE A 396 -16.82 30.40 27.23
N GLY A 397 -16.27 30.17 28.44
CA GLY A 397 -14.82 30.00 28.68
C GLY A 397 -14.01 31.26 29.01
N ASP A 398 -12.75 31.07 29.44
CA ASP A 398 -11.78 32.15 29.76
C ASP A 398 -11.35 32.90 28.49
N GLN A 399 -11.30 34.24 28.57
CA GLN A 399 -10.89 35.13 27.48
C GLN A 399 -9.48 34.85 26.96
N ARG A 400 -8.59 34.29 27.78
CA ARG A 400 -7.18 34.02 27.40
C ARG A 400 -7.04 32.91 26.35
N ASP A 401 -7.87 31.87 26.41
CA ASP A 401 -7.77 30.69 25.53
C ASP A 401 -8.59 30.84 24.24
N LYS A 402 -9.53 31.80 24.18
CA LYS A 402 -10.45 32.01 23.05
C LYS A 402 -9.77 32.33 21.73
N PRO A 403 -8.79 33.25 21.62
CA PRO A 403 -8.24 33.66 20.33
C PRO A 403 -7.58 32.50 19.58
N SER A 404 -6.74 31.72 20.26
CA SER A 404 -6.02 30.59 19.66
C SER A 404 -6.96 29.47 19.23
N TYR A 405 -7.98 29.16 20.05
CA TYR A 405 -8.97 28.16 19.68
C TYR A 405 -9.86 28.63 18.52
N LEU A 406 -10.28 29.90 18.51
CA LEU A 406 -11.12 30.47 17.46
C LEU A 406 -10.41 30.46 16.10
N GLU A 407 -9.10 30.72 16.09
CA GLU A 407 -8.28 30.60 14.88
C GLU A 407 -8.26 29.15 14.38
N GLN A 408 -7.99 28.18 15.25
CA GLN A 408 -7.99 26.75 14.89
C GLN A 408 -9.37 26.29 14.40
N TYR A 409 -10.44 26.68 15.10
CA TYR A 409 -11.83 26.43 14.72
C TYR A 409 -12.12 26.95 13.32
N SER A 410 -11.73 28.19 13.02
CA SER A 410 -11.95 28.82 11.72
C SER A 410 -11.17 28.12 10.60
N ARG A 411 -9.91 27.75 10.85
CA ARG A 411 -9.08 26.97 9.91
C ARG A 411 -9.69 25.61 9.61
N VAL A 412 -10.14 24.86 10.64
CA VAL A 412 -10.77 23.54 10.47
C VAL A 412 -12.10 23.65 9.74
N ARG A 413 -12.93 24.62 10.10
CA ARG A 413 -14.20 24.87 9.43
C ARG A 413 -14.00 25.22 7.96
N CYS A 414 -12.99 26.03 7.63
CA CYS A 414 -12.59 26.35 6.27
C CYS A 414 -12.09 25.10 5.53
N ALA A 415 -11.25 24.28 6.17
CA ALA A 415 -10.74 23.03 5.62
C ALA A 415 -11.87 22.09 5.19
N ILE A 416 -12.92 21.95 5.99
CA ILE A 416 -14.06 21.07 5.68
C ILE A 416 -14.89 21.62 4.51
N LYS A 417 -15.18 22.93 4.49
CA LYS A 417 -16.01 23.55 3.43
C LYS A 417 -15.30 23.67 2.08
N HIS A 418 -13.99 23.90 2.09
CA HIS A 418 -13.20 24.23 0.91
C HIS A 418 -11.99 23.29 0.73
N HIS A 419 -12.16 22.02 1.12
CA HIS A 419 -11.08 21.04 1.12
C HIS A 419 -10.43 20.89 -0.24
N LEU A 420 -9.10 20.80 -0.30
CA LEU A 420 -8.39 20.57 -1.55
C LEU A 420 -8.50 19.12 -2.00
N VAL A 421 -9.03 18.90 -3.21
CA VAL A 421 -9.30 17.59 -3.80
C VAL A 421 -8.70 17.47 -5.21
N LEU A 422 -8.39 16.25 -5.63
CA LEU A 422 -8.02 15.96 -7.01
C LEU A 422 -9.29 15.88 -7.85
N THR A 423 -9.38 16.72 -8.88
CA THR A 423 -10.50 16.74 -9.83
C THR A 423 -10.29 15.77 -10.99
N THR A 424 -11.36 15.44 -11.72
CA THR A 424 -11.30 14.66 -12.98
C THR A 424 -10.47 15.32 -14.07
N ASN A 425 -10.15 16.61 -13.93
CA ASN A 425 -9.26 17.33 -14.84
C ASN A 425 -7.78 17.12 -14.51
N GLY A 426 -7.45 16.36 -13.46
CA GLY A 426 -6.09 16.10 -13.02
C GLY A 426 -5.45 17.22 -12.20
N THR A 427 -6.22 18.25 -11.81
CA THR A 427 -5.75 19.37 -11.01
C THR A 427 -6.28 19.30 -9.58
N VAL A 428 -5.50 19.83 -8.64
CA VAL A 428 -5.94 19.99 -7.23
C VAL A 428 -6.61 21.34 -7.05
N GLU A 429 -7.88 21.30 -6.62
CA GLU A 429 -8.75 22.45 -6.48
C GLU A 429 -9.59 22.36 -5.19
N PRO A 430 -10.04 23.49 -4.61
CA PRO A 430 -10.93 23.47 -3.45
C PRO A 430 -12.34 22.99 -3.81
N LEU A 431 -12.95 22.24 -2.90
CA LEU A 431 -14.41 22.06 -2.87
C LEU A 431 -15.09 23.43 -2.83
N ASN A 432 -16.24 23.56 -3.50
CA ASN A 432 -17.00 24.81 -3.56
C ASN A 432 -16.17 26.01 -4.04
N LYS A 433 -15.29 25.81 -5.04
CA LYS A 433 -14.36 26.81 -5.59
C LYS A 433 -14.91 28.24 -5.74
N PRO A 434 -16.15 28.49 -6.21
CA PRO A 434 -16.68 29.84 -6.32
C PRO A 434 -16.83 30.60 -4.99
N GLN A 435 -16.94 29.87 -3.88
CA GLN A 435 -17.07 30.40 -2.52
C GLN A 435 -15.79 30.26 -1.69
N ALA A 436 -14.73 29.68 -2.27
CA ALA A 436 -13.50 29.42 -1.56
C ALA A 436 -12.73 30.73 -1.29
N PRO A 437 -12.18 30.92 -0.09
CA PRO A 437 -11.41 32.11 0.23
C PRO A 437 -10.05 32.09 -0.48
N SER A 438 -9.43 33.25 -0.68
CA SER A 438 -8.15 33.37 -1.40
C SER A 438 -6.93 32.93 -0.58
N ASP A 439 -7.06 32.87 0.74
CA ASP A 439 -6.02 32.61 1.72
C ASP A 439 -5.97 31.14 2.19
N LEU A 440 -6.47 30.19 1.40
CA LEU A 440 -6.44 28.76 1.72
C LEU A 440 -5.04 28.19 2.05
N HIS A 441 -3.97 28.90 1.66
CA HIS A 441 -2.60 28.55 2.01
C HIS A 441 -2.32 28.63 3.52
N ASP A 442 -3.11 29.36 4.29
CA ASP A 442 -3.03 29.37 5.76
C ASP A 442 -3.58 28.09 6.39
N VAL A 443 -4.44 27.37 5.67
CA VAL A 443 -5.02 26.09 6.10
C VAL A 443 -4.20 24.90 5.57
N PHE A 444 -3.87 24.91 4.28
CA PHE A 444 -3.28 23.77 3.57
C PHE A 444 -1.76 23.88 3.36
N GLY A 445 -1.18 25.03 3.69
CA GLY A 445 0.16 25.39 3.28
C GLY A 445 0.19 25.88 1.83
N PRO A 446 1.38 26.31 1.35
CA PRO A 446 1.53 26.76 -0.02
C PRO A 446 1.22 25.64 -1.03
N ARG A 447 0.62 26.00 -2.15
CA ARG A 447 0.23 25.05 -3.20
C ARG A 447 1.46 24.41 -3.84
N LEU A 448 1.46 23.09 -3.94
CA LEU A 448 2.50 22.33 -4.67
C LEU A 448 2.23 22.34 -6.19
N PRO A 449 3.24 22.06 -7.03
CA PRO A 449 3.04 21.87 -8.46
C PRO A 449 2.11 20.70 -8.76
N ASP A 450 1.36 20.77 -9.87
CA ASP A 450 0.41 19.74 -10.29
C ASP A 450 1.10 18.37 -10.48
N ARG A 451 2.33 18.36 -11.02
CA ARG A 451 3.14 17.13 -11.15
C ARG A 451 3.40 16.46 -9.80
N VAL A 452 3.64 17.24 -8.74
CA VAL A 452 3.92 16.71 -7.39
C VAL A 452 2.64 16.14 -6.78
N TYR A 453 1.51 16.83 -6.92
CA TYR A 453 0.21 16.27 -6.52
C TYR A 453 -0.15 15.01 -7.30
N TRP A 454 0.10 15.00 -8.61
CA TRP A 454 -0.12 13.82 -9.44
C TRP A 454 0.71 12.63 -8.94
N ALA A 455 2.02 12.81 -8.71
CA ALA A 455 2.90 11.78 -8.16
C ALA A 455 2.43 11.28 -6.79
N LEU A 456 1.93 12.17 -5.92
CA LEU A 456 1.35 11.80 -4.63
C LEU A 456 0.10 10.93 -4.83
N THR A 457 -0.79 11.33 -5.73
CA THR A 457 -2.07 10.64 -5.97
C THR A 457 -1.90 9.25 -6.61
N GLN A 458 -0.89 9.12 -7.47
CA GLN A 458 -0.43 7.85 -8.05
C GLN A 458 0.43 7.03 -7.08
N CYS A 459 0.57 7.48 -5.83
CA CYS A 459 1.33 6.82 -4.77
C CYS A 459 2.83 6.65 -5.06
N LEU A 460 3.42 7.36 -6.02
CA LEU A 460 4.86 7.36 -6.26
C LEU A 460 5.63 7.99 -5.09
N VAL A 461 5.09 9.07 -4.55
CA VAL A 461 5.64 9.77 -3.38
C VAL A 461 4.67 9.75 -2.22
N SER A 462 5.20 9.85 -1.01
CA SER A 462 4.43 9.76 0.23
C SER A 462 4.43 11.07 1.04
N PRO A 463 3.46 11.27 1.95
CA PRO A 463 3.43 12.44 2.83
C PRO A 463 4.73 12.66 3.65
N PRO A 464 5.45 11.63 4.15
CA PRO A 464 6.75 11.83 4.77
C PRO A 464 7.79 12.61 3.94
N LEU A 465 7.74 12.54 2.60
CA LEU A 465 8.62 13.32 1.72
C LEU A 465 8.16 14.78 1.61
N LEU A 466 6.86 14.98 1.41
CA LEU A 466 6.29 16.28 1.02
C LEU A 466 5.84 17.15 2.20
N GLN A 467 5.39 16.56 3.30
CA GLN A 467 4.95 17.31 4.49
C GLN A 467 6.05 18.24 5.02
N PRO A 468 7.33 17.81 5.13
CA PRO A 468 8.41 18.67 5.61
C PRO A 468 8.67 19.89 4.74
N VAL A 469 8.42 19.80 3.43
CA VAL A 469 8.51 20.94 2.50
C VAL A 469 7.50 22.02 2.87
N LEU A 470 6.30 21.61 3.30
CA LEU A 470 5.22 22.52 3.68
C LEU A 470 5.42 23.09 5.08
N THR A 471 5.85 22.27 6.03
CA THR A 471 5.92 22.62 7.46
C THR A 471 7.28 23.14 7.91
N GLY A 472 8.35 22.96 7.12
CA GLY A 472 9.73 23.25 7.52
C GLY A 472 10.28 22.32 8.61
N THR A 473 9.54 21.28 9.00
CA THR A 473 9.91 20.39 10.10
C THR A 473 9.73 18.92 9.74
N VAL A 474 10.69 18.08 10.14
CA VAL A 474 10.63 16.62 10.04
C VAL A 474 10.44 16.06 11.46
N PRO A 475 9.20 15.77 11.89
CA PRO A 475 8.97 15.21 13.21
C PRO A 475 9.40 13.74 13.29
N GLU A 476 10.31 13.44 14.22
CA GLU A 476 10.64 12.07 14.60
C GLU A 476 9.81 11.64 15.79
N PHE A 477 8.92 10.69 15.56
CA PHE A 477 8.08 10.12 16.61
C PHE A 477 8.83 9.00 17.34
N SER A 478 8.51 8.82 18.62
CA SER A 478 9.03 7.74 19.45
C SER A 478 8.74 6.37 18.79
N PRO A 479 9.75 5.50 18.62
CA PRO A 479 9.53 4.15 18.09
C PRO A 479 8.77 3.27 19.10
N MET A 480 8.37 2.07 18.69
CA MET A 480 7.58 1.15 19.53
C MET A 480 8.32 0.68 20.80
N CYS A 481 9.66 0.68 20.79
CA CYS A 481 10.49 0.43 21.97
C CYS A 481 10.69 1.66 22.89
N ASN A 482 10.11 2.80 22.53
CA ASN A 482 10.28 4.15 23.09
C ASN A 482 11.59 4.89 22.77
N GLY A 483 12.58 4.23 22.14
CA GLY A 483 13.79 4.89 21.62
C GLY A 483 14.73 5.43 22.71
N GLU A 484 14.77 4.75 23.86
CA GLU A 484 15.52 5.19 25.04
C GLU A 484 17.03 4.86 24.97
N THR A 485 17.44 3.98 24.07
CA THR A 485 18.84 3.58 23.90
C THR A 485 19.66 4.70 23.26
N ILE A 486 20.87 4.93 23.76
CA ILE A 486 21.80 5.96 23.27
C ILE A 486 22.14 5.70 21.80
N GLU A 487 22.30 4.44 21.41
CA GLU A 487 22.60 4.02 20.05
C GLU A 487 21.50 4.48 19.07
N TYR A 488 20.23 4.35 19.44
CA TYR A 488 19.10 4.82 18.62
C TYR A 488 19.10 6.33 18.48
N GLN A 489 19.36 7.05 19.57
CA GLN A 489 19.43 8.51 19.56
C GLN A 489 20.60 9.02 18.72
N ASN A 490 21.75 8.36 18.79
CA ASN A 490 22.91 8.67 17.95
C ASN A 490 22.62 8.40 16.46
N MET A 491 21.90 7.32 16.15
CA MET A 491 21.56 6.98 14.76
C MET A 491 20.67 8.03 14.09
N LEU A 492 19.81 8.73 14.85
CA LEU A 492 19.03 9.85 14.31
C LEU A 492 19.95 10.92 13.67
N ALA A 493 21.08 11.22 14.31
CA ALA A 493 22.06 12.16 13.80
C ALA A 493 22.77 11.61 12.55
N SER A 494 23.17 10.34 12.54
CA SER A 494 23.83 9.70 11.39
C SER A 494 22.97 9.74 10.11
N LEU A 495 21.65 9.70 10.25
CA LEU A 495 20.71 9.72 9.13
C LEU A 495 20.31 11.13 8.65
N LEU A 496 20.74 12.21 9.34
CA LEU A 496 20.53 13.58 8.87
C LEU A 496 21.16 13.82 7.49
N ARG A 497 22.29 13.16 7.19
CA ARG A 497 22.94 13.24 5.86
C ARG A 497 22.04 12.72 4.73
N VAL A 498 21.34 11.62 4.95
CA VAL A 498 20.41 11.06 3.95
C VAL A 498 19.21 11.99 3.75
N ARG A 499 18.77 12.66 4.82
CA ARG A 499 17.72 13.69 4.75
C ARG A 499 18.19 14.96 4.04
N ALA A 500 19.45 15.34 4.21
CA ALA A 500 20.08 16.44 3.48
C ALA A 500 20.09 16.18 1.96
N TRP A 501 20.44 14.97 1.53
CA TRP A 501 20.32 14.54 0.13
C TRP A 501 18.89 14.58 -0.37
N THR A 502 17.95 14.07 0.42
CA THR A 502 16.53 14.08 0.07
C THR A 502 16.02 15.51 -0.14
N ALA A 503 16.35 16.41 0.81
CA ALA A 503 15.96 17.81 0.79
C ALA A 503 16.53 18.55 -0.43
N ASP A 504 17.78 18.26 -0.79
CA ASP A 504 18.40 18.82 -1.99
C ASP A 504 17.67 18.41 -3.28
N VAL A 505 17.41 17.13 -3.47
CA VAL A 505 16.73 16.61 -4.66
C VAL A 505 15.31 17.17 -4.76
N VAL A 506 14.51 17.06 -3.69
CA VAL A 506 13.10 17.49 -3.73
C VAL A 506 12.98 19.00 -3.96
N ASN A 507 13.91 19.81 -3.44
CA ASN A 507 13.90 21.26 -3.63
C ASN A 507 14.02 21.66 -5.11
N LYS A 508 14.64 20.83 -5.95
CA LYS A 508 14.76 21.11 -7.39
C LYS A 508 13.43 20.98 -8.13
N ASP A 509 12.54 20.10 -7.67
CA ASP A 509 11.21 19.89 -8.25
C ASP A 509 10.16 20.91 -7.78
N LEU A 510 10.52 21.76 -6.82
CA LEU A 510 9.62 22.76 -6.23
C LEU A 510 9.75 24.14 -6.91
N PRO A 511 8.70 24.98 -6.86
CA PRO A 511 8.75 26.37 -7.32
C PRO A 511 9.71 27.22 -6.49
N PRO A 512 10.29 28.30 -7.04
CA PRO A 512 11.23 29.19 -6.32
C PRO A 512 10.73 29.67 -4.96
N ALA A 513 9.43 29.94 -4.79
CA ALA A 513 8.83 30.38 -3.52
C ALA A 513 8.91 29.34 -2.39
N LEU A 514 9.12 28.06 -2.72
CA LEU A 514 9.30 26.97 -1.76
C LEU A 514 10.75 26.49 -1.66
N ARG A 515 11.62 26.91 -2.58
CA ARG A 515 13.05 26.58 -2.54
C ARG A 515 13.74 27.30 -1.38
N GLY A 516 14.66 26.60 -0.73
CA GLY A 516 15.50 27.20 0.33
C GLY A 516 14.78 27.45 1.66
N ARG A 517 13.53 26.97 1.83
CA ARG A 517 12.90 26.95 3.15
C ARG A 517 13.75 26.14 4.12
N ARG A 518 14.00 26.71 5.31
CA ARG A 518 14.74 26.03 6.37
C ARG A 518 13.97 24.77 6.78
N MET A 519 14.67 23.64 6.79
CA MET A 519 14.16 22.37 7.26
C MET A 519 14.93 21.94 8.50
N ALA A 520 14.23 21.44 9.51
CA ALA A 520 14.86 20.86 10.70
C ALA A 520 14.13 19.59 11.15
N ALA A 521 14.89 18.59 11.59
CA ALA A 521 14.31 17.48 12.32
C ALA A 521 14.03 17.89 13.77
N VAL A 522 12.90 17.46 14.31
CA VAL A 522 12.51 17.68 15.71
C VAL A 522 12.22 16.32 16.32
N TYR A 523 12.87 16.01 17.45
CA TYR A 523 12.77 14.70 18.07
C TYR A 523 11.77 14.70 19.22
N TRP A 524 11.02 13.61 19.39
CA TRP A 524 10.02 13.48 20.45
C TRP A 524 10.58 13.66 21.86
N ASN A 525 11.85 13.28 22.10
CA ASN A 525 12.52 13.38 23.40
C ASN A 525 13.18 14.75 23.63
N GLN A 526 13.25 15.60 22.59
CA GLN A 526 13.81 16.95 22.63
C GLN A 526 12.94 17.90 21.78
N PRO A 527 11.65 18.09 22.10
CA PRO A 527 10.71 18.83 21.25
C PRO A 527 11.07 20.33 21.09
N SER A 528 11.89 20.86 22.00
CA SER A 528 12.40 22.23 21.96
C SER A 528 13.65 22.40 21.09
N VAL A 529 14.28 21.31 20.65
CA VAL A 529 15.55 21.34 19.89
C VAL A 529 15.27 21.07 18.41
N GLU A 530 15.81 21.93 17.56
CA GLU A 530 15.80 21.76 16.11
C GLU A 530 17.16 21.26 15.63
N HIS A 531 17.17 20.16 14.88
CA HIS A 531 18.36 19.63 14.22
C HIS A 531 18.33 20.04 12.74
N PRO A 532 19.14 21.03 12.31
CA PRO A 532 19.06 21.55 10.94
C PRO A 532 19.33 20.48 9.89
N ILE A 533 18.49 20.45 8.85
CA ILE A 533 18.70 19.64 7.64
C ILE A 533 19.14 20.62 6.55
N VAL A 534 20.46 20.69 6.34
CA VAL A 534 21.05 21.54 5.31
C VAL A 534 21.10 20.73 4.02
N PRO A 535 20.46 21.17 2.91
CA PRO A 535 20.51 20.48 1.64
C PRO A 535 21.96 20.20 1.20
N ASP A 536 22.23 18.94 0.83
CA ASP A 536 23.53 18.49 0.34
C ASP A 536 23.42 18.13 -1.14
N ALA A 537 24.08 18.92 -1.99
CA ALA A 537 24.06 18.82 -3.45
C ALA A 537 24.61 17.50 -4.01
N THR A 538 25.24 16.65 -3.19
CA THR A 538 25.84 15.37 -3.61
C THR A 538 24.85 14.53 -4.43
N ALA A 539 23.64 14.30 -3.92
CA ALA A 539 22.66 13.42 -4.57
C ALA A 539 22.16 13.93 -5.91
N SER A 540 21.86 15.22 -6.02
CA SER A 540 21.39 15.80 -7.27
C SER A 540 22.51 16.13 -8.27
N SER A 541 23.77 16.08 -7.83
CA SER A 541 24.95 16.21 -8.69
C SER A 541 25.31 14.91 -9.43
N LEU A 542 24.82 13.77 -8.95
CA LEU A 542 25.07 12.47 -9.55
C LEU A 542 24.54 12.39 -10.98
N ARG A 543 25.35 11.80 -11.86
CA ARG A 543 25.17 11.83 -13.32
C ARG A 543 25.13 10.41 -13.88
N TRP A 544 23.92 9.83 -13.90
CA TRP A 544 23.66 8.48 -14.39
C TRP A 544 22.99 8.49 -15.76
N CYS A 545 23.67 7.89 -16.76
CA CYS A 545 23.20 7.65 -18.11
C CYS A 545 22.67 6.20 -18.22
N VAL A 546 21.51 5.94 -17.63
CA VAL A 546 20.99 4.57 -17.40
C VAL A 546 20.56 3.83 -18.68
N ASP A 547 20.37 4.52 -19.80
CA ASP A 547 20.12 3.90 -21.11
C ASP A 547 21.36 3.16 -21.65
N LYS A 548 22.56 3.46 -21.13
CA LYS A 548 23.81 2.76 -21.45
C LYS A 548 24.13 1.62 -20.49
N LEU A 549 23.31 1.39 -19.47
CA LEU A 549 23.53 0.33 -18.49
C LEU A 549 23.16 -1.04 -19.11
N PRO A 550 24.12 -1.97 -19.29
CA PRO A 550 23.84 -3.24 -19.97
C PRO A 550 23.03 -4.20 -19.08
N GLY A 551 22.36 -5.18 -19.70
CA GLY A 551 21.73 -6.31 -19.00
C GLY A 551 20.42 -6.01 -18.26
N LEU A 552 19.79 -4.86 -18.54
CA LEU A 552 18.48 -4.46 -17.99
C LEU A 552 17.40 -4.44 -19.07
N GLU A 553 17.11 -5.60 -19.66
CA GLU A 553 16.06 -5.75 -20.68
C GLU A 553 14.65 -5.63 -20.08
N ALA A 554 13.66 -5.34 -20.93
CA ALA A 554 12.26 -5.24 -20.52
C ALA A 554 11.77 -6.55 -19.88
N GLY A 555 11.15 -6.45 -18.70
CA GLY A 555 10.71 -7.61 -17.91
C GLY A 555 11.73 -8.09 -16.87
N THR A 556 12.95 -7.58 -16.87
CA THR A 556 13.94 -7.83 -15.81
C THR A 556 13.47 -7.20 -14.50
N LYS A 557 13.48 -7.96 -13.40
CA LYS A 557 13.28 -7.40 -12.05
C LYS A 557 14.46 -6.48 -11.73
N ILE A 558 14.18 -5.18 -11.56
CA ILE A 558 15.19 -4.18 -11.19
C ILE A 558 15.29 -4.12 -9.67
N ASP A 559 16.48 -4.42 -9.16
CA ASP A 559 16.84 -4.25 -7.75
C ASP A 559 18.33 -3.91 -7.60
N PHE A 560 18.80 -3.71 -6.36
CA PHE A 560 20.20 -3.36 -6.09
C PHE A 560 21.19 -4.35 -6.68
N VAL A 561 20.88 -5.65 -6.65
CA VAL A 561 21.78 -6.70 -7.14
C VAL A 561 21.78 -6.72 -8.66
N ALA A 562 20.64 -6.54 -9.32
CA ALA A 562 20.56 -6.42 -10.77
C ALA A 562 21.42 -5.25 -11.28
N CYS A 563 21.27 -4.05 -10.70
CA CYS A 563 22.06 -2.86 -11.06
C CYS A 563 23.55 -3.05 -10.80
N LEU A 564 23.92 -3.60 -9.64
CA LEU A 564 25.33 -3.80 -9.28
C LEU A 564 26.00 -4.89 -10.14
N ARG A 565 25.26 -5.96 -10.46
CA ARG A 565 25.72 -7.00 -11.38
C ARG A 565 25.94 -6.45 -12.79
N ALA A 566 25.01 -5.62 -13.27
CA ALA A 566 25.09 -4.98 -14.58
C ALA A 566 26.41 -4.22 -14.77
N VAL A 567 26.78 -3.35 -13.82
CA VAL A 567 28.06 -2.63 -13.89
C VAL A 567 29.28 -3.53 -13.62
N ALA A 568 29.15 -4.56 -12.78
CA ALA A 568 30.26 -5.46 -12.46
C ALA A 568 30.67 -6.37 -13.63
N GLN A 569 29.72 -6.70 -14.52
CA GLN A 569 29.93 -7.56 -15.69
C GLN A 569 30.19 -6.77 -16.98
N ALA A 570 29.97 -5.45 -16.94
CA ALA A 570 30.19 -4.57 -18.08
C ALA A 570 31.68 -4.37 -18.40
N THR A 571 32.00 -4.14 -19.66
CA THR A 571 33.37 -3.74 -20.06
C THR A 571 33.69 -2.33 -19.54
N PRO A 572 34.97 -1.95 -19.39
CA PRO A 572 35.34 -0.60 -18.97
C PRO A 572 34.72 0.51 -19.81
N GLU A 573 34.56 0.29 -21.12
CA GLU A 573 33.94 1.22 -22.07
C GLU A 573 32.42 1.35 -21.81
N GLN A 574 31.75 0.24 -21.52
CA GLN A 574 30.33 0.23 -21.18
C GLN A 574 30.07 0.95 -19.86
N VAL A 575 30.89 0.71 -18.83
CA VAL A 575 30.78 1.43 -17.54
C VAL A 575 31.05 2.92 -17.75
N ALA A 576 32.08 3.29 -18.51
CA ALA A 576 32.38 4.68 -18.81
C ALA A 576 31.21 5.39 -19.53
N ALA A 577 30.50 4.68 -20.42
CA ALA A 577 29.32 5.21 -21.10
C ALA A 577 28.13 5.52 -20.17
N THR A 578 28.09 4.92 -18.97
CA THR A 578 27.06 5.21 -17.97
C THR A 578 27.32 6.53 -17.21
N VAL A 579 28.55 7.06 -17.24
CA VAL A 579 28.90 8.34 -16.61
C VAL A 579 28.52 9.48 -17.57
N GLY A 580 27.40 10.14 -17.30
CA GLY A 580 26.86 11.11 -18.25
C GLY A 580 25.57 11.78 -17.79
N PRO A 581 25.04 12.71 -18.60
CA PRO A 581 23.80 13.39 -18.26
C PRO A 581 22.65 12.39 -18.16
N THR A 582 21.77 12.61 -17.18
CA THR A 582 20.59 11.77 -16.98
C THR A 582 19.62 11.93 -18.15
N PRO A 583 19.10 10.82 -18.73
CA PRO A 583 18.19 10.90 -19.87
C PRO A 583 16.90 11.65 -19.52
N ALA A 584 16.39 12.48 -20.43
CA ALA A 584 15.20 13.29 -20.14
C ALA A 584 13.89 12.48 -20.12
N ASN A 585 13.79 11.44 -20.97
CA ASN A 585 12.58 10.61 -21.12
C ASN A 585 12.91 9.16 -20.80
N MET A 586 12.83 8.80 -19.52
CA MET A 586 13.10 7.44 -19.05
C MET A 586 11.82 6.59 -19.00
N THR A 587 11.95 5.33 -19.40
CA THR A 587 10.95 4.29 -19.14
C THR A 587 10.87 3.98 -17.64
N PRO A 588 9.78 3.35 -17.16
CA PRO A 588 9.67 2.94 -15.76
C PRO A 588 10.86 2.10 -15.28
N THR A 589 11.32 1.13 -16.09
CA THR A 589 12.48 0.29 -15.79
C THR A 589 13.77 1.12 -15.64
N GLN A 590 13.97 2.12 -16.51
CA GLN A 590 15.14 3.02 -16.43
C GLN A 590 15.09 3.93 -15.21
N VAL A 591 13.92 4.45 -14.84
CA VAL A 591 13.75 5.23 -13.59
C VAL A 591 14.10 4.37 -12.38
N LEU A 592 13.61 3.12 -12.33
CA LEU A 592 13.97 2.20 -11.25
C LEU A 592 15.48 1.95 -11.21
N ALA A 593 16.12 1.74 -12.35
CA ALA A 593 17.56 1.53 -12.43
C ALA A 593 18.34 2.77 -11.95
N ASP A 594 17.94 3.98 -12.36
CA ASP A 594 18.54 5.25 -11.95
C ASP A 594 18.46 5.43 -10.43
N VAL A 595 17.29 5.18 -9.84
CA VAL A 595 17.10 5.28 -8.39
C VAL A 595 18.01 4.30 -7.64
N HIS A 596 18.05 3.03 -8.05
CA HIS A 596 18.88 2.02 -7.40
C HIS A 596 20.38 2.33 -7.54
N CYS A 597 20.84 2.73 -8.73
CA CYS A 597 22.23 3.09 -8.99
C CYS A 597 22.69 4.30 -8.17
N ARG A 598 21.88 5.37 -8.10
CA ARG A 598 22.18 6.55 -7.27
C ARG A 598 22.26 6.21 -5.79
N ILE A 599 21.36 5.37 -5.27
CA ILE A 599 21.41 4.93 -3.88
C ILE A 599 22.67 4.10 -3.62
N LEU A 600 23.04 3.20 -4.54
CA LEU A 600 24.28 2.42 -4.43
C LEU A 600 25.51 3.33 -4.39
N GLU A 601 25.57 4.37 -5.21
CA GLU A 601 26.67 5.35 -5.19
C GLU A 601 26.69 6.19 -3.91
N LEU A 602 25.54 6.73 -3.48
CA LEU A 602 25.42 7.54 -2.26
C LEU A 602 25.80 6.76 -0.99
N CYS A 603 25.43 5.48 -0.94
CA CYS A 603 25.79 4.59 0.17
C CYS A 603 27.21 4.02 0.03
N GLY A 604 27.93 4.31 -1.06
CA GLY A 604 29.33 3.91 -1.25
C GLY A 604 29.54 2.46 -1.73
N TYR A 605 28.52 1.83 -2.32
CA TYR A 605 28.64 0.54 -3.02
C TYR A 605 29.16 0.71 -4.45
N LEU A 606 28.96 1.90 -5.04
CA LEU A 606 29.55 2.33 -6.30
C LEU A 606 30.42 3.56 -6.06
N ASP A 607 31.50 3.71 -6.82
CA ASP A 607 32.27 4.94 -6.89
C ASP A 607 31.71 5.90 -7.95
N SER A 608 32.28 7.11 -8.03
CA SER A 608 31.89 8.13 -9.00
C SER A 608 32.22 7.79 -10.46
N SER A 609 32.98 6.71 -10.68
CA SER A 609 33.21 6.13 -12.01
C SER A 609 32.26 4.96 -12.30
N HIS A 610 31.21 4.81 -11.49
CA HIS A 610 30.19 3.76 -11.56
C HIS A 610 30.74 2.35 -11.43
N ARG A 611 31.91 2.19 -10.80
CA ARG A 611 32.52 0.88 -10.56
C ARG A 611 32.17 0.37 -9.16
N PRO A 612 31.94 -0.94 -8.99
CA PRO A 612 31.72 -1.54 -7.68
C PRO A 612 32.89 -1.26 -6.74
N THR A 613 32.62 -0.66 -5.58
CA THR A 613 33.61 -0.49 -4.50
C THR A 613 33.89 -1.83 -3.82
N ALA A 614 34.79 -1.86 -2.84
CA ALA A 614 34.97 -3.07 -2.03
C ALA A 614 33.69 -3.49 -1.29
N SER A 615 32.92 -2.53 -0.76
CA SER A 615 31.57 -2.77 -0.20
C SER A 615 30.60 -3.30 -1.25
N GLY A 616 30.60 -2.70 -2.45
CA GLY A 616 29.80 -3.16 -3.60
C GLY A 616 30.07 -4.62 -3.94
N ARG A 617 31.35 -4.97 -4.13
CA ARG A 617 31.74 -6.35 -4.44
C ARG A 617 31.39 -7.32 -3.32
N ALA A 618 31.62 -6.94 -2.06
CA ALA A 618 31.26 -7.76 -0.89
C ALA A 618 29.76 -8.06 -0.83
N TYR A 619 28.93 -7.03 -1.07
CA TYR A 619 27.47 -7.17 -1.15
C TYR A 619 27.05 -8.03 -2.34
N LEU A 620 27.55 -7.76 -3.55
CA LEU A 620 27.18 -8.52 -4.76
C LEU A 620 27.51 -10.01 -4.63
N VAL A 621 28.74 -10.34 -4.21
CA VAL A 621 29.17 -11.74 -4.06
C VAL A 621 28.32 -12.46 -3.01
N SER A 622 27.94 -11.76 -1.93
CA SER A 622 27.17 -12.36 -0.85
C SER A 622 25.68 -12.47 -1.18
N ALA A 623 25.12 -11.51 -1.93
CA ALA A 623 23.72 -11.51 -2.35
C ALA A 623 23.40 -12.51 -3.46
N THR A 624 24.42 -12.91 -4.24
CA THR A 624 24.28 -13.84 -5.38
C THR A 624 24.64 -15.28 -5.04
N ARG A 625 24.86 -15.58 -3.77
CA ARG A 625 25.12 -16.95 -3.32
C ARG A 625 23.91 -17.83 -3.62
N PRO A 626 24.10 -19.04 -4.17
CA PRO A 626 23.01 -19.98 -4.32
C PRO A 626 22.54 -20.46 -2.93
N HIS A 627 21.23 -20.61 -2.79
CA HIS A 627 20.58 -21.07 -1.57
C HIS A 627 19.84 -22.37 -1.85
N ASP A 628 20.06 -23.37 -1.00
CA ASP A 628 19.30 -24.62 -1.02
C ASP A 628 18.14 -24.52 -0.01
N VAL A 629 17.14 -23.68 -0.36
CA VAL A 629 15.92 -23.49 0.43
C VAL A 629 14.73 -23.98 -0.38
N ARG A 630 13.83 -24.73 0.26
CA ARG A 630 12.60 -25.22 -0.41
C ARG A 630 11.74 -24.04 -0.87
N GLY A 631 11.55 -23.92 -2.18
CA GLY A 631 10.76 -22.84 -2.80
C GLY A 631 11.55 -22.12 -3.89
N ALA A 632 11.00 -22.07 -5.10
CA ALA A 632 11.69 -21.49 -6.26
C ALA A 632 12.03 -20.00 -6.03
N GLY A 633 13.31 -19.65 -6.16
CA GLY A 633 13.75 -18.25 -6.35
C GLY A 633 13.82 -17.37 -5.08
N THR A 634 14.01 -17.93 -3.89
CA THR A 634 14.22 -17.11 -2.67
C THR A 634 15.49 -16.26 -2.81
N THR A 635 15.36 -14.92 -2.80
CA THR A 635 16.49 -13.99 -2.76
C THR A 635 16.41 -13.10 -1.51
N PHE A 636 17.57 -12.68 -1.01
CA PHE A 636 17.69 -11.83 0.18
C PHE A 636 18.27 -10.45 -0.14
N HIS A 637 18.06 -9.93 -1.36
CA HIS A 637 18.74 -8.72 -1.84
C HIS A 637 18.52 -7.53 -0.89
N ASP A 638 17.27 -7.11 -0.70
CA ASP A 638 16.94 -5.99 0.19
C ASP A 638 17.29 -6.27 1.66
N ASP A 639 17.08 -7.51 2.13
CA ASP A 639 17.36 -7.90 3.51
C ASP A 639 18.86 -7.85 3.82
N LEU A 640 19.69 -8.29 2.87
CA LEU A 640 21.14 -8.25 2.99
C LEU A 640 21.69 -6.84 2.83
N PHE A 641 21.06 -5.99 2.00
CA PHE A 641 21.39 -4.57 1.94
C PHE A 641 21.14 -3.90 3.30
N VAL A 642 20.00 -4.18 3.94
CA VAL A 642 19.71 -3.68 5.29
C VAL A 642 20.74 -4.21 6.30
N ALA A 643 21.11 -5.50 6.23
CA ALA A 643 22.14 -6.07 7.11
C ALA A 643 23.51 -5.39 6.91
N ALA A 644 23.89 -5.08 5.67
CA ALA A 644 25.11 -4.34 5.36
C ALA A 644 25.10 -2.94 5.97
N GLU A 645 23.97 -2.22 5.90
CA GLU A 645 23.83 -0.92 6.55
C GLU A 645 23.83 -1.02 8.08
N MET A 646 23.25 -2.07 8.68
CA MET A 646 23.30 -2.29 10.13
C MET A 646 24.71 -2.57 10.64
N LEU A 647 25.54 -3.29 9.86
CA LEU A 647 26.97 -3.47 10.13
C LEU A 647 27.71 -2.13 10.05
N ARG A 648 27.48 -1.35 8.98
CA ARG A 648 28.12 -0.05 8.76
C ARG A 648 27.78 0.98 9.83
N LEU A 649 26.56 0.92 10.37
CA LEU A 649 26.09 1.79 11.45
C LEU A 649 26.50 1.28 12.85
N GLY A 650 27.17 0.13 12.95
CA GLY A 650 27.60 -0.45 14.22
C GLY A 650 26.44 -0.97 15.09
N VAL A 651 25.28 -1.27 14.50
CA VAL A 651 24.09 -1.76 15.21
C VAL A 651 24.16 -3.26 15.51
N PHE A 652 24.86 -4.00 14.65
CA PHE A 652 25.07 -5.44 14.80
C PHE A 652 26.37 -5.75 15.54
N HIS A 653 26.19 -6.20 16.78
CA HIS A 653 27.23 -6.73 17.66
C HIS A 653 26.59 -7.70 18.66
N ASP A 654 27.38 -8.39 19.47
CA ASP A 654 26.92 -9.40 20.44
C ASP A 654 26.65 -8.85 21.85
N GLN A 655 26.97 -7.58 22.11
CA GLN A 655 26.74 -6.91 23.40
C GLN A 655 25.33 -6.33 23.55
N PRO A 656 24.77 -6.23 24.78
CA PRO A 656 23.57 -5.45 25.04
C PRO A 656 23.72 -4.00 24.57
N TYR A 657 22.61 -3.36 24.18
CA TYR A 657 22.59 -1.91 23.98
C TYR A 657 22.63 -1.17 25.33
N SER A 658 22.73 0.16 25.31
CA SER A 658 22.84 0.99 26.52
C SER A 658 21.71 0.79 27.55
N LYS A 659 20.59 0.18 27.14
CA LYS A 659 19.49 -0.25 28.00
C LYS A 659 19.06 -1.65 27.59
N ALA A 660 19.12 -2.57 28.54
CA ALA A 660 18.59 -3.94 28.42
C ALA A 660 17.25 -4.05 29.15
N TYR A 661 16.30 -4.76 28.56
CA TYR A 661 14.94 -4.85 29.10
C TYR A 661 14.59 -6.24 29.65
N HIS A 662 15.28 -7.29 29.21
CA HIS A 662 14.99 -8.66 29.60
C HIS A 662 16.24 -9.34 30.19
N ALA A 663 16.03 -10.15 31.23
CA ALA A 663 17.03 -11.12 31.66
C ALA A 663 16.95 -12.34 30.73
N ASP A 664 18.09 -12.81 30.24
CA ASP A 664 18.12 -13.99 29.38
C ASP A 664 18.27 -15.27 30.22
N PRO A 665 17.51 -16.34 29.94
CA PRO A 665 17.61 -17.60 30.68
C PRO A 665 18.90 -18.38 30.40
N ILE A 666 19.73 -17.96 29.43
CA ILE A 666 21.02 -18.58 29.13
C ILE A 666 22.06 -18.11 30.15
N THR A 667 22.62 -19.06 30.92
CA THR A 667 23.62 -18.81 31.96
C THR A 667 25.02 -18.53 31.40
N ASP A 668 25.42 -19.26 30.35
CA ASP A 668 26.70 -19.06 29.67
C ASP A 668 26.71 -17.71 28.95
N ALA A 669 27.65 -16.84 29.34
CA ALA A 669 27.75 -15.49 28.80
C ALA A 669 28.10 -15.45 27.30
N GLN A 670 28.95 -16.37 26.84
CA GLN A 670 29.38 -16.43 25.44
C GLN A 670 28.26 -16.98 24.56
N VAL A 671 27.56 -18.04 25.00
CA VAL A 671 26.39 -18.57 24.29
C VAL A 671 25.28 -17.52 24.21
N ARG A 672 25.03 -16.80 25.29
CA ARG A 672 24.06 -15.70 25.33
C ARG A 672 24.40 -14.59 24.33
N ALA A 673 25.68 -14.22 24.21
CA ALA A 673 26.16 -13.24 23.23
C ALA A 673 25.93 -13.72 21.79
N HIS A 674 26.27 -14.98 21.48
CA HIS A 674 26.01 -15.58 20.17
C HIS A 674 24.52 -15.58 19.82
N VAL A 675 23.65 -16.02 20.74
CA VAL A 675 22.20 -16.07 20.52
C VAL A 675 21.65 -14.66 20.29
N LEU A 676 22.08 -13.66 21.07
CA LEU A 676 21.66 -12.27 20.89
C LEU A 676 22.01 -11.75 19.48
N LEU A 677 23.25 -11.97 19.03
CA LEU A 677 23.69 -11.55 17.70
C LEU A 677 22.85 -12.22 16.59
N LEU A 678 22.65 -13.54 16.69
CA LEU A 678 21.86 -14.30 15.72
C LEU A 678 20.40 -13.82 15.67
N CYS A 679 19.80 -13.52 16.81
CA CYS A 679 18.44 -12.98 16.87
C CYS A 679 18.34 -11.57 16.27
N ARG A 680 19.36 -10.72 16.43
CA ARG A 680 19.43 -9.39 15.78
C ARG A 680 19.52 -9.51 14.27
N VAL A 681 20.35 -10.43 13.76
CA VAL A 681 20.44 -10.73 12.32
C VAL A 681 19.10 -11.25 11.80
N ALA A 682 18.44 -12.12 12.56
CA ALA A 682 17.13 -12.66 12.21
C ALA A 682 16.04 -11.59 12.04
N CYS A 683 16.11 -10.46 12.76
CA CYS A 683 15.18 -9.32 12.59
C CYS A 683 15.24 -8.68 11.18
N CYS A 684 16.27 -8.97 10.37
CA CYS A 684 16.26 -8.58 8.96
C CYS A 684 15.21 -9.33 8.14
N LEU A 685 14.70 -10.47 8.59
CA LEU A 685 13.72 -11.26 7.86
C LEU A 685 12.33 -11.14 8.49
N GLU A 686 11.31 -11.46 7.70
CA GLU A 686 9.93 -11.57 8.17
C GLU A 686 9.40 -13.00 7.92
N PRO A 687 8.80 -13.63 8.95
CA PRO A 687 8.26 -14.97 8.81
C PRO A 687 6.88 -14.93 8.15
N ALA A 688 6.59 -15.91 7.29
CA ALA A 688 5.23 -16.11 6.79
C ALA A 688 4.32 -16.49 7.97
N CYS A 689 3.28 -15.68 8.19
CA CYS A 689 2.30 -15.90 9.27
C CYS A 689 0.95 -16.37 8.71
N LYS A 690 0.26 -17.20 9.48
CA LYS A 690 -1.16 -17.53 9.30
C LYS A 690 -2.00 -16.25 9.45
N PRO A 691 -3.20 -16.16 8.84
CA PRO A 691 -4.08 -15.00 8.97
C PRO A 691 -4.75 -14.94 10.35
N GLN A 692 -3.94 -14.81 11.40
CA GLN A 692 -4.36 -14.73 12.79
C GLN A 692 -3.42 -13.78 13.55
N PRO A 693 -3.85 -13.24 14.72
CA PRO A 693 -2.98 -12.44 15.56
C PRO A 693 -1.69 -13.20 15.96
N TRP A 694 -0.60 -12.45 16.14
CA TRP A 694 0.68 -13.00 16.59
C TRP A 694 0.55 -13.69 17.96
N GLN A 695 1.10 -14.90 18.09
CA GLN A 695 1.01 -15.71 19.32
C GLN A 695 2.37 -15.98 20.00
N GLY A 696 3.44 -15.31 19.60
CA GLY A 696 4.77 -15.43 20.21
C GLY A 696 5.05 -14.43 21.33
N ALA A 697 6.01 -14.75 22.20
CA ALA A 697 6.44 -13.85 23.26
C ALA A 697 7.04 -12.55 22.68
N LEU A 698 6.59 -11.40 23.18
CA LEU A 698 7.12 -10.11 22.78
C LEU A 698 8.49 -9.88 23.43
N ASN A 699 9.47 -9.43 22.64
CA ASN A 699 10.81 -9.12 23.12
C ASN A 699 11.16 -7.66 22.81
N ARG A 700 11.39 -6.86 23.87
CA ARG A 700 11.65 -5.42 23.74
C ARG A 700 13.05 -5.13 23.22
N ASP A 701 14.05 -5.93 23.56
CA ASP A 701 15.44 -5.76 23.07
C ASP A 701 15.52 -5.97 21.55
N LEU A 702 14.84 -7.00 21.03
CA LEU A 702 14.73 -7.24 19.59
C LEU A 702 13.90 -6.16 18.89
N LEU A 703 12.92 -5.57 19.57
CA LEU A 703 12.17 -4.42 19.06
C LEU A 703 13.04 -3.15 18.94
N VAL A 704 14.06 -2.97 19.79
CA VAL A 704 15.07 -1.93 19.60
C VAL A 704 15.82 -2.18 18.28
N CYS A 705 16.29 -3.41 18.06
CA CYS A 705 16.98 -3.80 16.83
C CYS A 705 16.13 -3.49 15.57
N ALA A 706 14.87 -3.93 15.59
CA ALA A 706 13.91 -3.68 14.52
C ALA A 706 13.62 -2.18 14.29
N SER A 707 13.69 -1.36 15.35
CA SER A 707 13.48 0.09 15.26
C SER A 707 14.61 0.78 14.48
N PHE A 708 15.87 0.33 14.61
CA PHE A 708 16.96 0.83 13.77
C PHE A 708 16.68 0.55 12.31
N MET A 709 16.40 -0.72 11.98
CA MET A 709 16.16 -1.09 10.58
C MET A 709 14.99 -0.31 9.98
N LYS A 710 13.89 -0.15 10.72
CA LYS A 710 12.73 0.65 10.30
C LYS A 710 13.08 2.12 10.03
N LEU A 711 13.89 2.74 10.89
CA LEU A 711 14.32 4.13 10.72
C LEU A 711 15.20 4.28 9.45
N THR A 712 16.14 3.37 9.24
CA THR A 712 17.03 3.38 8.07
C THR A 712 16.25 3.15 6.78
N THR A 713 15.40 2.11 6.71
CA THR A 713 14.61 1.80 5.51
C THR A 713 13.63 2.91 5.17
N ARG A 714 12.97 3.52 6.16
CA ARG A 714 12.08 4.67 5.95
C ARG A 714 12.84 5.89 5.41
N THR A 715 14.04 6.16 5.94
CA THR A 715 14.85 7.30 5.49
C THR A 715 15.36 7.08 4.06
N LEU A 716 15.84 5.88 3.74
CA LEU A 716 16.27 5.54 2.37
C LEU A 716 15.08 5.48 1.39
N ARG A 717 13.91 5.04 1.85
CA ARG A 717 12.69 5.06 1.04
C ARG A 717 12.33 6.48 0.62
N THR A 718 12.37 7.43 1.56
CA THR A 718 12.04 8.83 1.24
C THR A 718 13.03 9.43 0.24
N LEU A 719 14.31 9.03 0.30
CA LEU A 719 15.30 9.39 -0.71
C LEU A 719 14.97 8.78 -2.08
N ALA A 720 14.60 7.49 -2.12
CA ALA A 720 14.20 6.80 -3.34
C ALA A 720 12.99 7.47 -4.01
N GLU A 721 11.98 7.87 -3.22
CA GLU A 721 10.81 8.61 -3.70
C GLU A 721 11.19 9.98 -4.25
N SER A 722 12.11 10.69 -3.60
CA SER A 722 12.62 11.99 -4.06
C SER A 722 13.36 11.87 -5.40
N LEU A 723 14.25 10.88 -5.52
CA LEU A 723 14.96 10.59 -6.77
C LEU A 723 13.99 10.21 -7.90
N ALA A 724 12.99 9.37 -7.60
CA ALA A 724 11.99 8.97 -8.57
C ALA A 724 11.11 10.15 -9.01
N LEU A 725 10.71 11.04 -8.10
CA LEU A 725 9.95 12.24 -8.44
C LEU A 725 10.72 13.12 -9.42
N HIS A 726 12.04 13.24 -9.23
CA HIS A 726 12.89 14.05 -10.08
C HIS A 726 12.90 13.54 -11.52
N THR A 727 13.05 12.22 -11.70
CA THR A 727 13.33 11.58 -12.99
C THR A 727 12.12 10.96 -13.70
N ALA A 728 11.04 10.63 -12.97
CA ALA A 728 9.91 9.92 -13.53
C ALA A 728 9.05 10.77 -14.47
N SER A 729 8.61 10.15 -15.56
CA SER A 729 7.61 10.66 -16.50
C SER A 729 6.65 9.54 -16.90
N GLY A 730 5.41 9.85 -17.28
CA GLY A 730 4.43 8.84 -17.72
C GLY A 730 3.67 8.14 -16.58
N ASP A 731 3.55 6.81 -16.66
CA ASP A 731 2.83 5.98 -15.67
C ASP A 731 3.63 5.83 -14.37
N LEU A 732 3.11 6.39 -13.28
CA LEU A 732 3.79 6.51 -11.99
C LEU A 732 3.39 5.43 -10.96
N ALA A 733 2.25 4.76 -11.16
CA ALA A 733 1.72 3.83 -10.16
C ALA A 733 2.53 2.51 -10.12
N SER A 734 2.84 1.96 -11.29
CA SER A 734 3.68 0.76 -11.44
C SER A 734 5.11 0.97 -10.90
N LEU A 735 5.63 2.19 -11.03
CA LEU A 735 6.93 2.60 -10.49
C LEU A 735 7.01 2.50 -8.97
N SER A 736 5.97 2.94 -8.25
CA SER A 736 5.99 3.02 -6.79
C SER A 736 6.31 1.68 -6.11
N LEU A 737 5.73 0.59 -6.64
CA LEU A 737 5.89 -0.77 -6.13
C LEU A 737 7.27 -1.35 -6.43
N GLY A 738 7.93 -0.89 -7.50
CA GLY A 738 9.28 -1.31 -7.89
C GLY A 738 10.41 -0.55 -7.18
N LEU A 739 10.12 0.59 -6.54
CA LEU A 739 11.12 1.35 -5.78
C LEU A 739 11.61 0.54 -4.55
N PRO A 740 12.89 0.67 -4.16
CA PRO A 740 13.44 -0.09 -3.05
C PRO A 740 12.71 0.23 -1.74
N PHE A 741 12.66 -0.75 -0.85
CA PHE A 741 11.99 -0.65 0.46
C PHE A 741 10.48 -0.33 0.38
N ALA A 742 9.83 -0.47 -0.79
CA ALA A 742 8.39 -0.21 -0.97
C ALA A 742 7.52 -1.04 -0.03
N CYS A 743 7.85 -2.34 0.09
CA CYS A 743 7.12 -3.32 0.87
C CYS A 743 8.07 -4.41 1.33
N ILE A 744 8.74 -4.19 2.47
CA ILE A 744 9.27 -5.33 3.21
C ILE A 744 8.04 -6.15 3.64
N LYS A 745 7.95 -7.41 3.19
CA LYS A 745 6.80 -8.30 3.40
C LYS A 745 6.42 -8.34 4.89
N GLY A 746 5.39 -7.60 5.31
CA GLY A 746 5.06 -7.46 6.75
C GLY A 746 4.15 -6.30 7.13
N GLY A 747 3.84 -5.37 6.22
CA GLY A 747 3.09 -4.17 6.60
C GLY A 747 4.05 -3.04 6.96
N ALA A 748 4.14 -2.03 6.09
CA ALA A 748 5.15 -0.96 6.15
C ALA A 748 6.57 -1.46 5.88
N GLY A 749 7.50 -0.56 5.58
CA GLY A 749 8.91 -0.80 5.89
C GLY A 749 9.21 -1.03 7.39
N ALA A 750 8.25 -1.51 8.20
CA ALA A 750 8.42 -1.87 9.58
C ALA A 750 8.93 -3.31 9.65
N LYS A 751 10.26 -3.43 9.64
CA LYS A 751 10.90 -4.62 10.20
C LYS A 751 10.28 -4.86 11.58
N SER A 752 9.76 -6.06 11.79
CA SER A 752 9.21 -6.56 13.03
C SER A 752 10.31 -7.34 13.77
N ALA A 753 10.04 -7.68 15.02
CA ALA A 753 10.89 -8.58 15.78
C ALA A 753 10.48 -10.06 15.62
N ALA A 754 9.49 -10.38 14.77
CA ALA A 754 8.84 -11.69 14.75
C ALA A 754 9.79 -12.83 14.38
N MET A 755 10.60 -12.67 13.34
CA MET A 755 11.62 -13.67 13.00
C MET A 755 12.67 -13.78 14.11
N GLY A 756 13.11 -12.64 14.66
CA GLY A 756 14.06 -12.63 15.78
C GLY A 756 13.53 -13.39 17.00
N VAL A 757 12.25 -13.26 17.33
CA VAL A 757 11.58 -14.01 18.39
C VAL A 757 11.51 -15.51 18.05
N LEU A 758 11.15 -15.88 16.82
CA LEU A 758 11.10 -17.28 16.40
C LEU A 758 12.47 -17.95 16.55
N VAL A 759 13.52 -17.31 16.03
CA VAL A 759 14.90 -17.79 16.13
C VAL A 759 15.36 -17.84 17.58
N ARG A 760 14.96 -16.87 18.42
CA ARG A 760 15.26 -16.87 19.84
C ARG A 760 14.65 -18.08 20.54
N GLU A 761 13.36 -18.36 20.35
CA GLU A 761 12.70 -19.50 21.01
C GLU A 761 13.33 -20.84 20.62
N PHE A 762 13.78 -20.96 19.37
CA PHE A 762 14.55 -22.11 18.90
C PHE A 762 15.94 -22.19 19.56
N LEU A 763 16.75 -21.14 19.47
CA LEU A 763 18.15 -21.15 19.93
C LEU A 763 18.27 -21.20 21.45
N VAL A 764 17.36 -20.60 22.20
CA VAL A 764 17.32 -20.70 23.68
C VAL A 764 17.07 -22.15 24.11
N ALA A 765 16.13 -22.85 23.45
CA ALA A 765 15.87 -24.25 23.77
C ALA A 765 17.09 -25.13 23.47
N VAL A 766 17.77 -24.89 22.34
CA VAL A 766 19.02 -25.58 21.99
C VAL A 766 20.14 -25.28 22.99
N ALA A 767 20.31 -24.03 23.41
CA ALA A 767 21.30 -23.63 24.40
C ALA A 767 21.06 -24.28 25.78
N GLN A 768 19.81 -24.63 26.09
CA GLN A 768 19.42 -25.36 27.31
C GLN A 768 19.54 -26.89 27.18
N GLY A 769 20.11 -27.40 26.08
CA GLY A 769 20.34 -28.83 25.87
C GLY A 769 19.18 -29.57 25.19
N THR A 770 18.19 -28.86 24.64
CA THR A 770 17.12 -29.50 23.86
C THR A 770 17.64 -29.87 22.47
N GLU A 771 17.38 -31.10 22.02
CA GLU A 771 17.71 -31.55 20.67
C GLU A 771 17.08 -30.64 19.59
N PRO A 772 17.79 -30.30 18.48
CA PRO A 772 17.30 -29.37 17.47
C PRO A 772 15.88 -29.66 16.93
N ALA A 773 15.54 -30.92 16.63
CA ALA A 773 14.22 -31.28 16.13
C ALA A 773 13.09 -30.98 17.15
N ARG A 774 13.36 -31.23 18.43
CA ARG A 774 12.43 -30.93 19.53
C ARG A 774 12.37 -29.43 19.81
N ALA A 775 13.50 -28.72 19.74
CA ALA A 775 13.56 -27.27 19.89
C ALA A 775 12.76 -26.55 18.80
N GLN A 776 12.83 -27.03 17.55
CA GLN A 776 12.03 -26.53 16.44
C GLN A 776 10.53 -26.70 16.70
N THR A 777 10.12 -27.88 17.19
CA THR A 777 8.73 -28.16 17.54
C THR A 777 8.24 -27.23 18.66
N LEU A 778 9.07 -27.04 19.70
CA LEU A 778 8.75 -26.12 20.81
C LEU A 778 8.63 -24.67 20.35
N ALA A 779 9.53 -24.21 19.48
CA ALA A 779 9.45 -22.88 18.88
C ALA A 779 8.15 -22.71 18.08
N GLY A 780 7.72 -23.74 17.36
CA GLY A 780 6.45 -23.72 16.63
C GLY A 780 5.21 -23.66 17.53
N HIS A 781 5.22 -24.34 18.68
CA HIS A 781 4.15 -24.20 19.67
C HIS A 781 4.12 -22.80 20.28
N LYS A 782 5.28 -22.23 20.60
CA LYS A 782 5.38 -20.88 21.18
C LYS A 782 5.10 -19.78 20.16
N CYS A 783 5.35 -20.01 18.88
CA CYS A 783 5.10 -19.07 17.78
C CYS A 783 4.04 -19.64 16.81
N ALA A 784 2.90 -20.08 17.34
CA ALA A 784 1.87 -20.81 16.57
C ALA A 784 1.28 -20.04 15.37
N SER A 785 1.44 -18.71 15.35
CA SER A 785 1.11 -17.82 14.24
C SER A 785 2.01 -17.98 13.01
N VAL A 786 3.21 -18.54 13.14
CA VAL A 786 4.09 -18.82 12.00
C VAL A 786 3.52 -19.98 11.18
N ALA A 787 3.50 -19.83 9.86
CA ALA A 787 2.90 -20.79 8.94
C ALA A 787 3.71 -22.09 8.84
N ASP A 788 5.02 -21.97 8.60
CA ASP A 788 5.95 -23.11 8.48
C ASP A 788 7.28 -22.78 9.18
N VAL A 789 7.41 -23.22 10.42
CA VAL A 789 8.58 -22.94 11.26
C VAL A 789 9.85 -23.58 10.70
N ALA A 790 9.74 -24.78 10.10
CA ALA A 790 10.89 -25.47 9.52
C ALA A 790 11.47 -24.65 8.37
N HIS A 791 10.60 -24.25 7.45
CA HIS A 791 10.96 -23.43 6.31
C HIS A 791 11.53 -22.06 6.73
N GLU A 792 10.95 -21.41 7.73
CA GLU A 792 11.46 -20.10 8.20
C GLU A 792 12.83 -20.20 8.87
N LEU A 793 13.12 -21.29 9.61
CA LEU A 793 14.46 -21.54 10.16
C LEU A 793 15.48 -21.86 9.07
N ASP A 794 15.11 -22.63 8.05
CA ASP A 794 15.95 -22.91 6.87
C ASP A 794 16.27 -21.60 6.11
N ARG A 795 15.27 -20.71 5.94
CA ARG A 795 15.46 -19.37 5.38
C ARG A 795 16.44 -18.54 6.20
N PHE A 796 16.29 -18.54 7.53
CA PHE A 796 17.21 -17.82 8.41
C PHE A 796 18.65 -18.35 8.30
N ARG A 797 18.84 -19.67 8.29
CA ARG A 797 20.16 -20.29 8.08
C ARG A 797 20.79 -19.81 6.77
N ALA A 798 20.05 -19.89 5.66
CA ALA A 798 20.55 -19.47 4.35
C ALA A 798 20.90 -17.97 4.31
N PHE A 799 20.09 -17.14 4.98
CA PHE A 799 20.37 -15.71 5.12
C PHE A 799 21.62 -15.44 5.99
N LEU A 800 21.77 -16.16 7.10
CA LEU A 800 22.95 -16.08 7.96
C LEU A 800 24.23 -16.41 7.19
N ASP A 801 24.21 -17.43 6.33
CA ASP A 801 25.34 -17.77 5.46
C ASP A 801 25.72 -16.60 4.52
N SER A 802 24.73 -15.87 3.98
CA SER A 802 24.97 -14.64 3.20
C SER A 802 25.53 -13.50 4.04
N VAL A 803 25.04 -13.31 5.27
CA VAL A 803 25.55 -12.27 6.18
C VAL A 803 26.99 -12.58 6.61
N VAL A 804 27.31 -13.83 6.96
CA VAL A 804 28.67 -14.25 7.30
C VAL A 804 29.61 -14.11 6.10
N SER A 805 29.12 -14.44 4.89
CA SER A 805 29.86 -14.15 3.66
C SER A 805 30.16 -12.65 3.51
N LEU A 806 29.17 -11.79 3.74
CA LEU A 806 29.33 -10.34 3.65
C LEU A 806 30.37 -9.85 4.66
N VAL A 807 30.26 -10.27 5.92
CA VAL A 807 31.20 -9.95 7.01
C VAL A 807 32.64 -10.31 6.63
N LYS A 808 32.88 -11.51 6.12
CA LYS A 808 34.22 -11.97 5.69
C LYS A 808 34.81 -11.10 4.58
N HIS A 809 33.99 -10.72 3.59
CA HIS A 809 34.46 -9.87 2.50
C HIS A 809 34.73 -8.43 2.95
N LEU A 810 33.89 -7.88 3.84
CA LEU A 810 34.10 -6.56 4.42
C LEU A 810 35.35 -6.52 5.31
N GLN A 811 35.57 -7.56 6.14
CA GLN A 811 36.77 -7.69 6.96
C GLN A 811 38.04 -7.74 6.10
N ARG A 812 38.08 -8.60 5.08
CA ARG A 812 39.22 -8.69 4.15
C ARG A 812 39.51 -7.38 3.42
N ALA A 813 38.49 -6.56 3.21
CA ALA A 813 38.61 -5.23 2.62
C ALA A 813 39.00 -4.13 3.62
N GLY A 814 39.14 -4.43 4.92
CA GLY A 814 39.43 -3.46 5.98
C GLY A 814 38.25 -2.52 6.29
N LEU A 815 37.03 -2.91 5.92
CA LEU A 815 35.81 -2.10 6.06
C LEU A 815 34.97 -2.46 7.29
N LEU A 816 35.34 -3.53 8.01
CA LEU A 816 34.69 -3.97 9.23
C LEU A 816 35.76 -4.26 10.30
N PRO A 817 35.61 -3.78 11.55
CA PRO A 817 36.57 -4.07 12.61
C PRO A 817 36.68 -5.58 12.91
N ASP A 818 37.91 -6.07 13.11
CA ASP A 818 38.18 -7.48 13.42
C ASP A 818 37.39 -8.03 14.61
N PRO A 819 37.19 -7.29 15.73
CA PRO A 819 36.39 -7.79 16.85
C PRO A 819 34.94 -8.10 16.44
N ILE A 820 34.35 -7.27 15.57
CA ILE A 820 32.98 -7.49 15.10
C ILE A 820 32.94 -8.68 14.15
N ALA A 821 33.89 -8.79 13.21
CA ALA A 821 33.94 -9.94 12.31
C ALA A 821 34.07 -11.27 13.08
N HIS A 822 34.95 -11.30 14.10
CA HIS A 822 35.13 -12.48 14.95
C HIS A 822 33.85 -12.87 15.71
N GLN A 823 33.04 -11.92 16.17
CA GLN A 823 31.74 -12.22 16.82
C GLN A 823 30.81 -13.00 15.89
N PHE A 824 30.73 -12.61 14.61
CA PHE A 824 29.92 -13.31 13.62
C PHE A 824 30.46 -14.69 13.28
N GLU A 825 31.78 -14.83 13.13
CA GLU A 825 32.41 -16.12 12.87
C GLU A 825 32.22 -17.10 14.04
N ALA A 826 32.39 -16.63 15.27
CA ALA A 826 32.17 -17.42 16.47
C ALA A 826 30.70 -17.84 16.64
N ALA A 827 29.76 -16.92 16.43
CA ALA A 827 28.33 -17.23 16.51
C ALA A 827 27.88 -18.21 15.42
N ALA A 828 28.38 -18.04 14.18
CA ALA A 828 28.11 -18.96 13.08
C ALA A 828 28.71 -20.35 13.31
N ALA A 829 29.94 -20.43 13.84
CA ALA A 829 30.58 -21.69 14.19
C ALA A 829 29.83 -22.43 15.31
N TRP A 830 29.34 -21.69 16.31
CA TRP A 830 28.55 -22.25 17.41
C TRP A 830 27.24 -22.89 16.94
N VAL A 831 26.51 -22.23 16.02
CA VAL A 831 25.21 -22.72 15.54
C VAL A 831 25.31 -23.73 14.39
N ALA A 832 26.44 -23.82 13.68
CA ALA A 832 26.60 -24.72 12.52
C ALA A 832 26.28 -26.21 12.79
N PRO A 833 26.64 -26.82 13.93
CA PRO A 833 26.24 -28.19 14.27
C PRO A 833 24.72 -28.35 14.46
N VAL A 834 24.06 -27.32 14.99
CA VAL A 834 22.61 -27.30 15.25
C VAL A 834 21.83 -27.47 13.95
N TRP A 835 22.29 -26.82 12.88
CA TRP A 835 21.71 -26.95 11.54
C TRP A 835 21.90 -28.33 10.89
N ARG A 836 22.80 -29.17 11.44
CA ARG A 836 23.00 -30.57 11.04
C ARG A 836 22.30 -31.56 11.97
N GLY A 837 21.49 -31.07 12.92
CA GLY A 837 20.80 -31.90 13.90
C GLY A 837 21.68 -32.35 15.08
N ALA A 838 22.87 -31.79 15.25
CA ALA A 838 23.77 -32.11 16.35
C ALA A 838 23.74 -31.04 17.46
N ALA A 839 24.26 -31.40 18.64
CA ALA A 839 24.44 -30.44 19.73
C ALA A 839 25.42 -29.31 19.32
N PRO A 840 25.23 -28.07 19.82
CA PRO A 840 26.11 -26.95 19.50
C PRO A 840 27.54 -27.21 19.97
N ALA A 841 28.52 -26.57 19.31
CA ALA A 841 29.92 -26.70 19.69
C ALA A 841 30.17 -26.10 21.11
N PRO A 842 31.04 -26.69 21.94
CA PRO A 842 31.38 -26.13 23.25
C PRO A 842 32.00 -24.73 23.09
N ALA A 843 31.58 -23.80 23.94
CA ALA A 843 32.09 -22.43 23.95
C ALA A 843 33.60 -22.45 24.25
N GLY A 844 34.44 -22.16 23.26
CA GLY A 844 35.90 -22.06 23.41
C GLY A 844 36.79 -22.87 22.44
N GLY A 845 36.24 -23.68 21.53
CA GLY A 845 37.06 -24.60 20.72
C GLY A 845 37.75 -24.07 19.45
N ALA A 846 37.58 -22.80 19.07
CA ALA A 846 37.94 -22.35 17.71
C ALA A 846 39.43 -22.01 17.48
N ALA A 847 40.32 -22.13 18.47
CA ALA A 847 41.73 -21.72 18.33
C ALA A 847 42.79 -22.83 18.51
N ALA A 848 42.42 -24.09 18.73
CA ALA A 848 43.38 -25.14 19.09
C ALA A 848 43.22 -26.43 18.27
N ALA A 849 43.29 -26.33 16.94
CA ALA A 849 43.38 -27.51 16.07
C ALA A 849 44.32 -27.28 14.88
N GLU A 850 45.58 -26.91 15.14
CA GLU A 850 46.71 -27.24 14.26
C GLU A 850 48.03 -26.93 14.99
N ARG A 851 48.64 -27.97 15.59
CA ARG A 851 50.08 -28.19 15.87
C ARG A 851 50.22 -29.13 17.06
N ALA A 852 50.24 -30.43 16.78
CA ALA A 852 50.76 -31.41 17.71
C ALA A 852 52.29 -31.50 17.51
N VAL A 853 53.05 -31.05 18.50
CA VAL A 853 54.45 -31.46 18.75
C VAL A 853 54.55 -31.73 20.25
N PRO A 854 55.05 -32.91 20.69
CA PRO A 854 55.02 -33.29 22.09
C PRO A 854 56.32 -32.88 22.79
N VAL A 855 56.26 -32.09 23.86
CA VAL A 855 57.35 -32.02 24.85
C VAL A 855 56.79 -31.81 26.27
N VAL A 856 56.95 -32.89 27.05
CA VAL A 856 57.40 -33.02 28.46
C VAL A 856 56.97 -31.96 29.50
N ALA A 857 56.40 -32.51 30.57
CA ALA A 857 56.03 -31.86 31.83
C ALA A 857 57.22 -31.29 32.61
N GLU A 858 57.00 -30.18 33.31
CA GLU A 858 57.61 -29.97 34.63
C GLU A 858 56.78 -29.02 35.51
N SER A 859 56.77 -29.37 36.79
CA SER A 859 56.00 -28.86 37.92
C SER A 859 56.45 -27.49 38.42
N ALA A 860 55.55 -26.72 39.05
CA ALA A 860 55.64 -26.41 40.49
C ALA A 860 54.56 -25.42 40.97
N ASN A 861 54.10 -25.72 42.18
CA ASN A 861 53.22 -25.00 43.09
C ASN A 861 53.47 -23.49 43.22
N VAL A 862 52.44 -22.73 43.64
CA VAL A 862 52.28 -22.24 45.03
C VAL A 862 50.94 -21.50 45.16
N ALA A 863 50.16 -21.92 46.15
CA ALA A 863 48.95 -21.27 46.65
C ALA A 863 49.29 -20.03 47.50
N VAL A 864 48.40 -19.03 47.63
CA VAL A 864 48.08 -18.37 48.92
C VAL A 864 46.73 -17.63 48.84
N ALA A 865 45.84 -18.08 49.74
CA ALA A 865 44.86 -17.39 50.61
C ALA A 865 44.10 -16.11 50.20
N SER A 866 42.80 -16.25 50.40
CA SER A 866 41.76 -15.26 50.72
C SER A 866 42.00 -14.49 52.03
N GLU A 867 41.58 -13.22 52.10
CA GLU A 867 40.49 -12.72 52.97
C GLU A 867 40.34 -11.17 52.95
N PRO A 868 39.22 -10.60 53.44
CA PRO A 868 38.46 -9.53 52.78
C PRO A 868 38.57 -8.15 53.47
N VAL A 869 38.19 -7.06 52.77
CA VAL A 869 37.93 -5.76 53.43
C VAL A 869 36.72 -5.05 52.82
N ALA A 870 35.91 -4.51 53.73
CA ALA A 870 34.65 -3.80 53.58
C ALA A 870 34.76 -2.36 53.03
N GLN A 871 33.58 -1.82 52.73
CA GLN A 871 33.23 -0.56 52.07
C GLN A 871 33.65 0.75 52.79
N ALA A 872 34.01 1.78 52.01
CA ALA A 872 33.59 3.20 52.17
C ALA A 872 34.01 4.02 50.90
N PRO A 873 33.59 5.29 50.72
CA PRO A 873 32.52 5.73 49.84
C PRO A 873 32.97 6.38 48.52
N VAL A 874 31.99 6.51 47.62
CA VAL A 874 32.04 7.07 46.27
C VAL A 874 32.58 8.50 46.23
N SER A 875 33.72 8.70 45.57
CA SER A 875 34.15 9.96 44.98
C SER A 875 33.93 9.92 43.47
N ALA A 876 33.35 10.98 42.92
CA ALA A 876 32.97 11.10 41.51
C ALA A 876 34.20 10.96 40.58
N PRO A 877 34.13 10.17 39.49
CA PRO A 877 35.20 10.14 38.50
C PRO A 877 35.01 11.23 37.43
N ALA A 878 36.14 11.85 37.10
CA ALA A 878 36.37 12.77 35.99
C ALA A 878 35.98 12.15 34.62
N PRO A 879 35.69 12.98 33.60
CA PRO A 879 35.27 12.49 32.28
C PRO A 879 36.39 11.72 31.59
N VAL A 880 36.12 10.45 31.25
CA VAL A 880 37.00 9.58 30.47
C VAL A 880 36.83 9.88 28.97
N ALA A 881 37.97 9.98 28.29
CA ALA A 881 38.13 10.37 26.89
C ALA A 881 37.35 9.49 25.89
N ALA A 882 36.82 10.15 24.85
CA ALA A 882 36.17 9.53 23.71
C ALA A 882 37.17 8.72 22.84
N PRO A 883 36.75 7.58 22.25
CA PRO A 883 37.55 6.84 21.28
C PRO A 883 37.60 7.56 19.91
N PRO A 884 38.64 7.34 19.08
CA PRO A 884 38.98 8.23 17.97
C PRO A 884 38.03 8.07 16.77
N ALA A 885 37.65 9.22 16.20
CA ALA A 885 36.95 9.32 14.93
C ALA A 885 37.85 8.88 13.75
N PHE A 886 37.25 8.20 12.77
CA PHE A 886 37.90 7.83 11.51
C PHE A 886 38.30 9.09 10.70
N SER A 887 39.59 9.22 10.38
CA SER A 887 40.14 10.30 9.56
C SER A 887 39.74 10.18 8.08
N PRO A 888 39.27 11.28 7.44
CA PRO A 888 39.18 11.39 5.99
C PRO A 888 40.54 11.78 5.39
N ALA A 889 40.79 11.36 4.15
CA ALA A 889 41.98 11.69 3.38
C ALA A 889 42.15 13.22 3.18
N LYS A 890 43.41 13.66 3.19
CA LYS A 890 43.91 15.04 3.19
C LYS A 890 43.26 15.98 2.16
N ALA A 891 42.75 17.12 2.63
CA ALA A 891 42.50 18.32 1.84
C ALA A 891 43.61 19.37 2.11
N VAL A 892 44.06 20.04 1.05
CA VAL A 892 45.10 21.10 1.05
C VAL A 892 44.57 22.38 1.72
N PRO A 893 45.36 23.12 2.53
CA PRO A 893 44.86 24.26 3.29
C PRO A 893 44.74 25.55 2.46
N VAL A 894 43.62 26.26 2.62
CA VAL A 894 43.40 27.66 2.17
C VAL A 894 43.34 28.54 3.43
N PRO A 895 43.98 29.72 3.46
CA PRO A 895 44.32 30.40 4.71
C PRO A 895 43.13 31.08 5.40
N VAL A 896 43.20 31.08 6.73
CA VAL A 896 42.29 31.73 7.67
C VAL A 896 42.48 33.25 7.60
N LEU A 897 41.39 33.98 7.33
CA LEU A 897 41.29 35.41 7.62
C LEU A 897 40.35 35.60 8.82
N THR A 898 40.87 36.27 9.84
CA THR A 898 40.21 36.62 11.10
C THR A 898 39.12 37.70 10.88
N PRO A 899 38.03 37.69 11.66
CA PRO A 899 36.96 38.69 11.52
C PRO A 899 37.26 39.94 12.36
N THR A 900 37.32 41.10 11.70
CA THR A 900 37.24 42.40 12.36
C THR A 900 35.77 42.86 12.42
N ALA A 901 35.32 43.21 13.63
CA ALA A 901 34.00 43.73 13.91
C ALA A 901 33.89 45.23 13.56
N ALA A 902 32.78 45.62 12.91
CA ALA A 902 32.26 46.99 12.89
C ALA A 902 30.72 46.95 12.73
N PRO A 903 29.98 47.92 13.29
CA PRO A 903 28.57 47.75 13.65
C PRO A 903 27.62 48.09 12.49
N VAL A 904 26.52 47.32 12.38
CA VAL A 904 25.43 47.59 11.43
C VAL A 904 24.48 48.62 12.05
N ALA A 905 24.39 49.79 11.41
CA ALA A 905 23.44 50.83 11.71
C ALA A 905 22.05 50.51 11.12
N VAL A 906 21.02 50.83 11.90
CA VAL A 906 19.59 50.81 11.53
C VAL A 906 19.28 51.96 10.56
N PRO A 907 18.45 51.76 9.54
CA PRO A 907 17.72 52.87 8.93
C PRO A 907 16.21 52.79 9.22
N ALA A 908 15.70 53.89 9.78
CA ALA A 908 14.30 54.27 9.88
C ALA A 908 13.88 55.10 8.62
N PRO A 909 12.58 55.38 8.40
CA PRO A 909 11.94 55.52 7.07
C PRO A 909 11.79 56.97 6.54
N ILE A 910 11.05 57.12 5.41
CA ILE A 910 10.33 58.32 4.84
C ILE A 910 10.99 58.93 3.56
N PRO A 911 10.32 59.69 2.62
CA PRO A 911 8.91 59.99 2.27
C PRO A 911 8.51 59.83 0.76
N ALA A 912 7.23 60.09 0.47
CA ALA A 912 6.63 60.36 -0.85
C ALA A 912 6.86 61.80 -1.39
N ALA A 913 6.90 61.98 -2.73
CA ALA A 913 6.21 63.03 -3.52
C ALA A 913 6.56 63.03 -5.04
N MET A 914 5.54 63.39 -5.84
CA MET A 914 5.29 63.58 -7.30
C MET A 914 6.15 64.68 -8.01
N PRO A 915 6.06 65.00 -9.36
CA PRO A 915 4.88 64.96 -10.27
C PRO A 915 5.03 64.68 -11.81
N HIS A 916 3.87 64.62 -12.47
CA HIS A 916 3.52 64.52 -13.91
C HIS A 916 3.92 65.72 -14.81
N PRO A 917 3.86 65.57 -16.16
CA PRO A 917 2.74 66.10 -16.97
C PRO A 917 2.31 65.11 -18.10
N GLY A 918 1.14 65.12 -18.77
CA GLY A 918 -0.04 65.98 -18.83
C GLY A 918 -1.05 65.36 -19.84
N MET A 919 -2.35 65.57 -19.63
CA MET A 919 -3.47 65.17 -20.51
C MET A 919 -3.74 66.22 -21.62
N PRO A 920 -4.65 65.94 -22.57
CA PRO A 920 -5.88 66.74 -22.55
C PRO A 920 -7.22 65.97 -22.65
N THR A 921 -8.23 66.71 -22.19
CA THR A 921 -9.64 66.50 -21.81
C THR A 921 -10.67 66.30 -22.96
N GLY A 922 -11.85 65.72 -22.62
CA GLY A 922 -13.04 65.30 -23.45
C GLY A 922 -13.80 66.38 -24.28
N PRO A 923 -15.15 66.37 -24.51
CA PRO A 923 -16.26 65.44 -24.12
C PRO A 923 -17.31 65.03 -25.23
N VAL A 924 -18.09 63.95 -25.03
CA VAL A 924 -19.56 63.69 -25.39
C VAL A 924 -19.95 63.62 -26.91
N PRO A 925 -20.98 62.87 -27.44
CA PRO A 925 -22.28 62.46 -26.87
C PRO A 925 -22.83 61.03 -27.12
N VAL A 926 -23.91 60.74 -26.38
CA VAL A 926 -24.97 59.72 -26.56
C VAL A 926 -25.83 60.02 -27.81
N PRO A 927 -26.49 59.02 -28.42
CA PRO A 927 -27.92 59.18 -28.68
C PRO A 927 -28.79 57.97 -28.28
N VAL A 928 -29.98 58.35 -27.81
CA VAL A 928 -31.20 57.60 -27.50
C VAL A 928 -32.06 57.51 -28.78
N GLY A 929 -32.86 56.45 -28.97
CA GLY A 929 -34.03 56.53 -29.88
C GLY A 929 -34.61 55.23 -30.47
N VAL A 930 -35.58 54.68 -29.71
CA VAL A 930 -36.66 53.67 -29.91
C VAL A 930 -37.53 53.81 -31.21
N PRO A 931 -38.73 53.17 -31.44
CA PRO A 931 -39.32 51.80 -31.29
C PRO A 931 -40.12 51.31 -32.55
N HIS A 932 -40.85 50.17 -32.38
CA HIS A 932 -42.03 49.63 -33.12
C HIS A 932 -41.76 48.42 -34.05
N GLY A 933 -42.56 47.34 -34.07
CA GLY A 933 -43.95 47.22 -33.62
C GLY A 933 -44.39 45.79 -33.28
N GLN A 934 -45.45 45.76 -32.48
CA GLN A 934 -46.34 44.63 -32.21
C GLN A 934 -47.06 44.18 -33.49
N TYR A 935 -47.38 42.89 -33.59
CA TYR A 935 -48.70 42.49 -34.06
C TYR A 935 -49.30 41.43 -33.14
N MET A 936 -50.53 41.74 -32.74
CA MET A 936 -51.43 41.01 -31.85
C MET A 936 -52.04 39.77 -32.51
N GLY A 937 -52.46 38.82 -31.67
CA GLY A 937 -53.44 37.80 -32.05
C GLY A 937 -53.60 36.68 -31.01
N GLY A 938 -54.29 36.94 -29.88
CA GLY A 938 -54.84 35.89 -29.01
C GLY A 938 -56.13 35.26 -29.58
N PRO A 939 -57.08 34.78 -28.75
CA PRO A 939 -57.01 33.61 -27.86
C PRO A 939 -58.24 32.67 -28.01
N ARG A 940 -58.16 31.41 -27.55
CA ARG A 940 -59.34 30.58 -27.15
C ARG A 940 -58.92 29.64 -26.01
N LYS A 941 -59.32 29.87 -24.75
CA LYS A 941 -60.55 29.44 -24.04
C LYS A 941 -60.83 27.91 -24.06
N GLY A 942 -60.93 27.33 -22.86
CA GLY A 942 -61.52 26.01 -22.58
C GLY A 942 -60.73 25.24 -21.51
N ALA A 943 -60.91 25.51 -20.21
CA ALA A 943 -61.87 24.84 -19.33
C ALA A 943 -61.60 23.33 -19.14
N GLY A 944 -61.32 22.91 -17.88
CA GLY A 944 -61.22 21.49 -17.54
C GLY A 944 -60.65 21.18 -16.16
N ARG A 945 -61.32 21.64 -15.09
CA ARG A 945 -61.20 21.05 -13.75
C ARG A 945 -61.87 19.67 -13.76
N GLY A 946 -61.23 18.67 -13.15
CA GLY A 946 -61.80 17.40 -12.71
C GLY A 946 -60.63 16.47 -12.37
N GLY A 947 -60.46 15.91 -11.17
CA GLY A 947 -61.46 15.48 -10.20
C GLY A 947 -61.19 14.00 -9.90
N ARG A 948 -60.30 13.74 -8.93
CA ARG A 948 -60.35 12.68 -7.91
C ARG A 948 -61.20 11.41 -8.20
N LYS A 949 -60.54 10.23 -8.20
CA LYS A 949 -60.85 8.99 -7.41
C LYS A 949 -60.61 7.69 -8.19
N GLY A 950 -59.74 6.84 -7.63
CA GLY A 950 -60.15 5.52 -7.10
C GLY A 950 -60.05 4.28 -7.99
N ARG A 951 -59.25 3.30 -7.52
CA ARG A 951 -59.31 1.82 -7.72
C ARG A 951 -59.12 1.33 -9.17
N LYS A 952 -58.25 0.38 -9.46
CA LYS A 952 -57.97 -0.90 -8.79
C LYS A 952 -56.48 -1.22 -8.81
#